data_AF-H3HE43-F1
#
_entry.id   AF-H3HE43-F1
#
_cell.length_a   1.000
_cell.length_b   1.000
_cell.length_c   1.000
_cell.angle_alpha   90.00
_cell.angle_beta   90.00
_cell.angle_gamma   90.00
#
_symmetry.space_group_name_H-M   'P 1'
#
loop_
_entity.id
_entity.type
_entity.pdbx_description
1 polymer ?
#
loop_
_entity_poly.entity_id
_entity_poly.type
_entity_poly.pdbx_seq_one_letter_code
_entity_poly.pdbx_strand_id
1 'polypeptide(L)'
;MIRAPIKPKPSASISVAPLSLKTKRALLACFALAAYVAWSLGAWEELLIESGLRPRLRPVLLLAGDSLTEKGTNPKANGWVTLLQNEYTRSANVVPRGLSGYNTRWYLKYAMPVLRGEILSGSYTPALITLWLGANDAALPAGSSPEQHVPLDRYQQNLVEIVREFQNLAPDARIVLITPPHVDDNARHRRARQHKGNMKGVIDRTNEMAGKYAAACVQTARKLGLPVVDLYTYFNDMPRWKRNNLLEDGLHLNTRGNKLMYDQLLDKVKAEFPDVVRKLERWQLPNFNRLVESDPVSFKTKRGLLMFFALAAYTAWSFGAWEAILMRTSTRPRLRPVFLLVGDSLTEKGTIPKTNGWVALLQNDYRRSVNVVPRGLSGYNTRWYLKYSVPMIQGEIASGIYMPAFITIWLGANDAALPNGSSPAQHVPIDAYKENLVKLVDAFRGMAPDASILLITPPCVDDHVQERNARRYKGAKKGLVAHSNEMAGNYARACVDTASSLGLPVLDLHTYFNNMTEWDRKNILEDGLHLNMRGNNFMYQQLLQKIDADFPNISHKLERWQIPSYEKWLELDPWTPDNANSTKLLLFGDSLTEEGTDPRLGGWVCQLQHRYTRSADVVVRGLYGYNTEVFVQHALPSIKRDLAAWSEPPALMTLWLGGNDSALLSGFEAALHVPIAQYRVNLRRIVQAVQEEAPEAAILLITPPAVNDLVRLELSADGKLDFSNAGTAEYAHACLEEAQQLGVSVLDLHGAMHKLAEEQRLVCQYDGLHFNAKGNAFVFEKVLAAIELHFPALAKRFDTWEHPDYLTLTARNPELGNN
;
A
#
# COMPACT_ATOMS: atom_id res chain seq x y z
N MET A 1 68.44 58.15 1.40
CA MET A 1 67.67 59.34 0.96
C MET A 1 66.75 58.97 -0.18
N ILE A 2 65.45 59.14 0.09
CA ILE A 2 64.27 59.26 -0.77
C ILE A 2 64.56 59.34 -2.29
N ARG A 3 63.95 58.43 -3.08
CA ARG A 3 63.59 58.69 -4.48
C ARG A 3 62.14 58.25 -4.77
N ALA A 4 61.42 59.24 -5.28
CA ALA A 4 60.04 59.42 -5.71
C ALA A 4 59.21 58.20 -6.23
N PRO A 5 57.86 58.30 -6.14
CA PRO A 5 56.92 57.29 -6.62
C PRO A 5 56.71 57.38 -8.14
N ILE A 6 56.66 56.21 -8.79
CA ILE A 6 56.28 56.06 -10.19
C ILE A 6 54.74 56.06 -10.28
N LYS A 7 54.17 57.00 -11.05
CA LYS A 7 52.73 57.09 -11.35
C LYS A 7 52.23 55.82 -12.08
N PRO A 8 51.02 55.30 -11.77
CA PRO A 8 50.42 54.23 -12.54
C PRO A 8 49.92 54.74 -13.90
N LYS A 9 50.12 53.94 -14.96
CA LYS A 9 49.48 54.14 -16.27
C LYS A 9 47.95 54.04 -16.13
N PRO A 10 47.16 54.84 -16.86
CA PRO A 10 45.71 54.72 -16.82
C PRO A 10 45.27 53.38 -17.42
N SER A 11 44.39 52.68 -16.71
CA SER A 11 43.67 51.52 -17.22
C SER A 11 42.77 51.96 -18.37
N ALA A 12 42.87 51.28 -19.51
CA ALA A 12 41.88 51.40 -20.57
C ALA A 12 40.54 50.91 -20.03
N SER A 13 39.59 51.82 -19.83
CA SER A 13 38.20 51.45 -19.58
C SER A 13 37.62 50.91 -20.89
N ILE A 14 37.35 49.60 -20.92
CA ILE A 14 36.53 49.01 -21.98
C ILE A 14 35.10 49.53 -21.74
N SER A 15 34.73 50.59 -22.45
CA SER A 15 33.34 51.03 -22.57
C SER A 15 32.59 49.99 -23.40
N VAL A 16 31.87 49.10 -22.72
CA VAL A 16 30.91 48.21 -23.39
C VAL A 16 29.71 49.08 -23.78
N ALA A 17 29.53 49.32 -25.08
CA ALA A 17 28.39 50.07 -25.58
C ALA A 17 27.08 49.45 -25.05
N PRO A 18 26.11 50.26 -24.58
CA PRO A 18 24.86 49.73 -24.03
C PRO A 18 24.12 48.96 -25.12
N LEU A 19 23.88 47.67 -24.86
CA LEU A 19 23.09 46.80 -25.74
C LEU A 19 21.77 47.47 -26.14
N SER A 20 21.46 47.47 -27.43
CA SER A 20 20.21 48.00 -27.94
C SER A 20 19.01 47.29 -27.31
N LEU A 21 17.86 47.98 -27.19
CA LEU A 21 16.64 47.41 -26.61
C LEU A 21 16.20 46.13 -27.34
N LYS A 22 16.43 46.06 -28.66
CA LYS A 22 16.17 44.86 -29.48
C LYS A 22 17.11 43.70 -29.10
N THR A 23 18.40 43.98 -28.91
CA THR A 23 19.38 42.96 -28.50
C THR A 23 19.11 42.45 -27.09
N LYS A 24 18.70 43.33 -26.16
CA LYS A 24 18.29 42.94 -24.81
C LYS A 24 17.05 42.04 -24.84
N ARG A 25 16.03 42.38 -25.64
CA ARG A 25 14.82 41.56 -25.81
C ARG A 25 15.11 40.20 -26.46
N ALA A 26 15.98 40.17 -27.47
CA ALA A 26 16.40 38.93 -28.12
C ALA A 26 17.18 38.01 -27.16
N LEU A 27 18.13 38.56 -26.40
CA LEU A 27 18.84 37.81 -25.36
C LEU A 27 17.87 37.29 -24.29
N LEU A 28 16.92 38.12 -23.83
CA LEU A 28 15.91 37.70 -22.86
C LEU A 28 15.05 36.55 -23.39
N ALA A 29 14.64 36.60 -24.66
CA ALA A 29 13.89 35.54 -25.32
C ALA A 29 14.72 34.25 -25.48
N CYS A 30 16.00 34.36 -25.83
CA CYS A 30 16.91 33.21 -25.88
C CYS A 30 17.14 32.59 -24.50
N PHE A 31 17.29 33.40 -23.45
CA PHE A 31 17.39 32.92 -22.07
C PHE A 31 16.08 32.27 -21.60
N ALA A 32 14.92 32.85 -21.93
CA ALA A 32 13.62 32.28 -21.61
C ALA A 32 13.39 30.94 -22.35
N LEU A 33 13.80 30.85 -23.62
CA LEU A 33 13.72 29.61 -24.40
C LEU A 33 14.69 28.56 -23.88
N ALA A 34 15.94 28.93 -23.55
CA ALA A 34 16.90 28.01 -22.94
C ALA A 34 16.43 27.54 -21.56
N ALA A 35 15.84 28.42 -20.76
CA ALA A 35 15.23 28.07 -19.48
C ALA A 35 14.02 27.14 -19.66
N TYR A 36 13.16 27.40 -20.64
CA TYR A 36 12.02 26.54 -20.98
C TYR A 36 12.47 25.16 -21.48
N VAL A 37 13.47 25.11 -22.36
CA VAL A 37 14.04 23.85 -22.87
C VAL A 37 14.70 23.06 -21.74
N ALA A 38 15.52 23.70 -20.90
CA ALA A 38 16.09 23.05 -19.72
C ALA A 38 15.02 22.60 -18.70
N TRP A 39 13.85 23.28 -18.65
CA TRP A 39 12.72 22.91 -17.79
C TRP A 39 12.00 21.68 -18.35
N SER A 40 11.75 21.66 -19.66
CA SER A 40 11.15 20.52 -20.35
C SER A 40 12.03 19.26 -20.36
N LEU A 41 13.35 19.41 -20.22
CA LEU A 41 14.32 18.31 -20.22
C LEU A 41 14.76 17.86 -18.81
N GLY A 42 14.21 18.43 -17.73
CA GLY A 42 14.59 18.10 -16.35
C GLY A 42 16.01 18.55 -15.93
N ALA A 43 16.74 19.24 -16.82
CA ALA A 43 18.12 19.70 -16.58
C ALA A 43 18.22 20.73 -15.43
N TRP A 44 17.15 21.49 -15.16
CA TRP A 44 17.10 22.36 -13.98
C TRP A 44 17.13 21.59 -12.66
N GLU A 45 16.54 20.40 -12.60
CA GLU A 45 16.48 19.64 -11.36
C GLU A 45 17.87 19.10 -11.00
N GLU A 46 18.63 18.59 -11.98
CA GLU A 46 20.04 18.26 -11.80
C GLU A 46 20.89 19.50 -11.51
N LEU A 47 20.71 20.61 -12.22
CA LEU A 47 21.44 21.85 -11.97
C LEU A 47 21.20 22.36 -10.54
N LEU A 48 19.95 22.33 -10.04
CA LEU A 48 19.58 22.73 -8.69
C LEU A 48 20.14 21.77 -7.63
N ILE A 49 20.21 20.47 -7.93
CA ILE A 49 20.82 19.46 -7.06
C ILE A 49 22.36 19.65 -7.01
N GLU A 50 23.01 19.86 -8.15
CA GLU A 50 24.46 20.05 -8.25
C GLU A 50 24.91 21.41 -7.69
N SER A 51 24.09 22.45 -7.83
CA SER A 51 24.34 23.75 -7.22
C SER A 51 24.01 23.80 -5.73
N GLY A 52 23.44 22.74 -5.16
CA GLY A 52 22.99 22.66 -3.76
C GLY A 52 21.73 23.48 -3.46
N LEU A 53 21.00 23.93 -4.48
CA LEU A 53 19.73 24.69 -4.36
C LEU A 53 18.53 23.79 -4.03
N ARG A 54 18.60 22.49 -4.34
CA ARG A 54 17.59 21.50 -3.95
C ARG A 54 18.26 20.26 -3.35
N PRO A 55 17.79 19.76 -2.20
CA PRO A 55 18.38 18.59 -1.56
C PRO A 55 18.18 17.36 -2.43
N ARG A 56 19.23 16.55 -2.50
CA ARG A 56 19.20 15.31 -3.25
C ARG A 56 18.54 14.21 -2.43
N LEU A 57 17.26 13.96 -2.70
CA LEU A 57 16.48 12.97 -1.97
C LEU A 57 16.89 11.54 -2.36
N ARG A 58 16.89 10.64 -1.37
CA ARG A 58 17.16 9.22 -1.60
C ARG A 58 15.97 8.55 -2.31
N PRO A 59 16.19 7.72 -3.34
CA PRO A 59 15.16 6.82 -3.84
C PRO A 59 14.59 5.94 -2.73
N VAL A 60 13.32 5.55 -2.87
CA VAL A 60 12.62 4.71 -1.90
C VAL A 60 12.28 3.35 -2.52
N LEU A 61 12.59 2.26 -1.81
CA LEU A 61 12.10 0.91 -2.11
C LEU A 61 10.93 0.62 -1.17
N LEU A 62 9.71 0.60 -1.70
CA LEU A 62 8.51 0.17 -0.96
C LEU A 62 8.36 -1.34 -1.09
N LEU A 63 8.42 -2.06 0.04
CA LEU A 63 8.33 -3.51 0.04
C LEU A 63 6.96 -3.95 0.59
N ALA A 64 5.98 -4.14 -0.29
CA ALA A 64 4.63 -4.54 0.04
C ALA A 64 4.51 -6.09 0.08
N GLY A 65 3.84 -6.63 1.10
CA GLY A 65 3.58 -8.08 1.14
C GLY A 65 3.06 -8.60 2.47
N ASP A 66 3.17 -9.91 2.66
CA ASP A 66 2.67 -10.61 3.85
C ASP A 66 3.76 -10.89 4.90
N SER A 67 3.66 -12.02 5.61
CA SER A 67 4.63 -12.48 6.61
C SER A 67 6.02 -12.73 6.03
N LEU A 68 6.18 -13.05 4.74
CA LEU A 68 7.49 -13.25 4.10
C LEU A 68 8.25 -11.92 3.97
N THR A 69 7.53 -10.83 3.70
CA THR A 69 8.07 -9.48 3.74
C THR A 69 8.27 -9.02 5.19
N GLU A 70 7.31 -9.28 6.08
CA GLU A 70 7.38 -8.88 7.49
C GLU A 70 8.58 -9.55 8.20
N LYS A 71 8.71 -10.88 8.12
CA LYS A 71 9.84 -11.62 8.71
C LYS A 71 11.15 -11.35 8.00
N GLY A 72 11.11 -10.84 6.77
CA GLY A 72 12.28 -10.35 6.06
C GLY A 72 13.01 -9.20 6.77
N THR A 73 12.38 -8.56 7.78
CA THR A 73 13.04 -7.55 8.63
C THR A 73 13.81 -8.16 9.82
N ASN A 74 13.84 -9.48 9.99
CA ASN A 74 14.49 -10.08 11.16
C ASN A 74 16.02 -10.17 10.96
N PRO A 75 16.85 -9.41 11.72
CA PRO A 75 18.29 -9.44 11.56
C PRO A 75 18.91 -10.78 12.00
N LYS A 76 18.29 -11.49 12.96
CA LYS A 76 18.77 -12.79 13.44
C LYS A 76 18.71 -13.86 12.35
N ALA A 77 17.80 -13.70 11.40
CA ALA A 77 17.67 -14.56 10.23
C ALA A 77 18.36 -13.98 8.99
N ASN A 78 19.13 -12.90 9.10
CA ASN A 78 19.59 -12.09 7.95
C ASN A 78 18.48 -11.89 6.91
N GLY A 79 17.32 -11.44 7.38
CA GLY A 79 16.14 -11.30 6.55
C GLY A 79 16.44 -10.44 5.32
N TRP A 80 15.85 -10.79 4.17
CA TRP A 80 16.17 -10.14 2.89
C TRP A 80 15.95 -8.62 2.90
N VAL A 81 14.96 -8.13 3.66
CA VAL A 81 14.72 -6.69 3.85
C VAL A 81 15.87 -6.05 4.63
N THR A 82 16.35 -6.70 5.70
CA THR A 82 17.49 -6.18 6.48
C THR A 82 18.78 -6.13 5.66
N LEU A 83 18.96 -7.08 4.74
CA LEU A 83 20.08 -7.06 3.79
C LEU A 83 20.01 -5.85 2.87
N LEU A 84 18.82 -5.53 2.32
CA LEU A 84 18.60 -4.32 1.52
C LEU A 84 18.80 -3.03 2.33
N GLN A 85 18.29 -2.99 3.57
CA GLN A 85 18.44 -1.85 4.48
C GLN A 85 19.92 -1.57 4.77
N ASN A 86 20.71 -2.61 4.97
CA ASN A 86 22.15 -2.52 5.17
C ASN A 86 22.88 -2.07 3.89
N GLU A 87 22.61 -2.74 2.75
CA GLU A 87 23.26 -2.46 1.45
C GLU A 87 23.06 -0.99 1.03
N TYR A 88 21.84 -0.47 1.18
CA TYR A 88 21.47 0.85 0.68
C TYR A 88 21.40 1.93 1.77
N THR A 89 21.96 1.69 2.95
CA THR A 89 21.89 2.60 4.12
C THR A 89 22.38 4.04 3.85
N ARG A 90 23.18 4.26 2.81
CA ARG A 90 23.71 5.58 2.40
C ARG A 90 23.16 6.12 1.08
N SER A 91 22.28 5.38 0.42
CA SER A 91 21.83 5.69 -0.93
C SER A 91 20.33 5.60 -1.14
N ALA A 92 19.61 4.74 -0.42
CA ALA A 92 18.17 4.59 -0.53
C ALA A 92 17.49 4.50 0.84
N ASN A 93 16.18 4.74 0.87
CA ASN A 93 15.34 4.36 2.01
C ASN A 93 14.59 3.07 1.65
N VAL A 94 14.63 2.07 2.53
CA VAL A 94 13.90 0.80 2.35
C VAL A 94 12.73 0.77 3.33
N VAL A 95 11.51 0.73 2.80
CA VAL A 95 10.26 0.91 3.54
C VAL A 95 9.45 -0.39 3.48
N PRO A 96 9.56 -1.28 4.49
CA PRO A 96 8.75 -2.49 4.54
C PRO A 96 7.31 -2.20 4.95
N ARG A 97 6.38 -2.84 4.22
CA ARG A 97 4.93 -2.90 4.46
C ARG A 97 4.46 -4.35 4.35
N GLY A 98 5.23 -5.22 5.01
CA GLY A 98 4.89 -6.63 5.25
C GLY A 98 3.88 -6.78 6.38
N LEU A 99 2.83 -7.57 6.16
CA LEU A 99 1.74 -7.77 7.11
C LEU A 99 1.47 -9.27 7.32
N SER A 100 1.96 -9.81 8.43
CA SER A 100 1.84 -11.24 8.73
C SER A 100 0.38 -11.68 8.79
N GLY A 101 0.09 -12.79 8.11
CA GLY A 101 -1.24 -13.38 7.98
C GLY A 101 -2.14 -12.72 6.94
N TYR A 102 -1.75 -11.58 6.34
CA TYR A 102 -2.56 -10.92 5.32
C TYR A 102 -2.59 -11.70 4.01
N ASN A 103 -3.79 -11.87 3.45
CA ASN A 103 -4.01 -12.29 2.06
C ASN A 103 -4.29 -11.05 1.18
N THR A 104 -4.43 -11.24 -0.13
CA THR A 104 -4.66 -10.12 -1.07
C THR A 104 -5.94 -9.33 -0.79
N ARG A 105 -7.01 -9.99 -0.33
CA ARG A 105 -8.28 -9.34 0.04
C ARG A 105 -8.09 -8.34 1.18
N TRP A 106 -7.50 -8.77 2.29
CA TRP A 106 -7.26 -7.88 3.42
C TRP A 106 -6.21 -6.82 3.10
N TYR A 107 -5.23 -7.14 2.25
CA TYR A 107 -4.25 -6.15 1.81
C TYR A 107 -4.92 -5.02 1.02
N LEU A 108 -5.75 -5.37 0.05
CA LEU A 108 -6.51 -4.41 -0.75
C LEU A 108 -7.48 -3.59 0.12
N LYS A 109 -8.25 -4.23 0.99
CA LYS A 109 -9.28 -3.55 1.80
C LYS A 109 -8.69 -2.67 2.91
N TYR A 110 -7.61 -3.11 3.56
CA TYR A 110 -7.11 -2.49 4.80
C TYR A 110 -5.71 -1.90 4.71
N ALA A 111 -4.82 -2.48 3.90
CA ALA A 111 -3.46 -1.96 3.76
C ALA A 111 -3.39 -0.84 2.70
N MET A 112 -4.02 -1.03 1.54
CA MET A 112 -3.95 -0.06 0.45
C MET A 112 -4.46 1.33 0.80
N PRO A 113 -5.57 1.52 1.54
CA PRO A 113 -5.99 2.87 1.97
C PRO A 113 -4.93 3.59 2.82
N VAL A 114 -4.18 2.83 3.64
CA VAL A 114 -3.08 3.39 4.44
C VAL A 114 -1.91 3.76 3.54
N LEU A 115 -1.49 2.88 2.64
CA LEU A 115 -0.39 3.14 1.69
C LEU A 115 -0.70 4.30 0.76
N ARG A 116 -1.94 4.40 0.28
CA ARG A 116 -2.47 5.56 -0.45
C ARG A 116 -2.29 6.84 0.35
N GLY A 117 -2.67 6.84 1.63
CA GLY A 117 -2.46 7.98 2.51
C GLY A 117 -0.98 8.35 2.69
N GLU A 118 -0.09 7.36 2.81
CA GLU A 118 1.35 7.60 2.93
C GLU A 118 1.95 8.20 1.65
N ILE A 119 1.61 7.66 0.48
CA ILE A 119 2.12 8.14 -0.81
C ILE A 119 1.55 9.53 -1.15
N LEU A 120 0.24 9.74 -1.00
CA LEU A 120 -0.40 11.02 -1.31
C LEU A 120 -0.01 12.14 -0.35
N SER A 121 0.34 11.81 0.90
CA SER A 121 0.84 12.81 1.86
C SER A 121 2.32 13.16 1.63
N GLY A 122 3.00 12.48 0.70
CA GLY A 122 4.43 12.69 0.43
C GLY A 122 5.34 12.07 1.50
N SER A 123 4.83 11.16 2.35
CA SER A 123 5.66 10.46 3.36
C SER A 123 6.78 9.63 2.72
N TYR A 124 6.63 9.29 1.43
CA TYR A 124 7.69 8.80 0.57
C TYR A 124 7.20 8.78 -0.88
N THR A 125 8.14 8.81 -1.83
CA THR A 125 7.86 8.59 -3.26
C THR A 125 8.62 7.35 -3.73
N PRO A 126 7.94 6.22 -3.99
CA PRO A 126 8.60 4.99 -4.39
C PRO A 126 9.33 5.13 -5.73
N ALA A 127 10.56 4.61 -5.78
CA ALA A 127 11.28 4.36 -7.04
C ALA A 127 11.13 2.90 -7.49
N LEU A 128 10.97 1.99 -6.52
CA LEU A 128 10.70 0.57 -6.73
C LEU A 128 9.64 0.11 -5.73
N ILE A 129 8.68 -0.69 -6.19
CA ILE A 129 7.67 -1.35 -5.38
C ILE A 129 7.78 -2.86 -5.61
N THR A 130 7.97 -3.64 -4.56
CA THR A 130 7.81 -5.10 -4.62
C THR A 130 6.45 -5.48 -4.07
N LEU A 131 5.72 -6.38 -4.73
CA LEU A 131 4.47 -6.95 -4.22
C LEU A 131 4.63 -8.46 -4.02
N TRP A 132 4.62 -8.91 -2.76
CA TRP A 132 4.78 -10.32 -2.41
C TRP A 132 3.61 -10.83 -1.54
N LEU A 133 2.56 -11.31 -2.22
CA LEU A 133 1.33 -11.88 -1.64
C LEU A 133 0.98 -13.19 -2.35
N GLY A 134 0.18 -14.03 -1.70
CA GLY A 134 -0.28 -15.31 -2.27
C GLY A 134 0.04 -16.51 -1.40
N ALA A 135 1.00 -16.41 -0.47
CA ALA A 135 1.31 -17.52 0.43
C ALA A 135 0.16 -17.79 1.40
N ASN A 136 -0.49 -16.73 1.88
CA ASN A 136 -1.67 -16.86 2.72
C ASN A 136 -2.91 -17.25 1.93
N ASP A 137 -3.13 -16.62 0.77
CA ASP A 137 -4.23 -16.88 -0.17
C ASP A 137 -4.30 -18.35 -0.60
N ALA A 138 -3.14 -19.01 -0.74
CA ALA A 138 -3.00 -20.42 -1.07
C ALA A 138 -3.29 -21.39 0.10
N ALA A 139 -3.89 -20.92 1.20
CA ALA A 139 -4.46 -21.81 2.22
C ALA A 139 -5.47 -22.78 1.58
N LEU A 140 -5.59 -23.98 2.13
CA LEU A 140 -6.57 -24.95 1.70
C LEU A 140 -7.95 -24.54 2.23
N PRO A 141 -9.01 -24.52 1.38
CA PRO A 141 -10.37 -24.18 1.81
C PRO A 141 -10.91 -25.09 2.92
N ALA A 142 -10.48 -26.35 2.94
CA ALA A 142 -10.83 -27.34 3.96
C ALA A 142 -9.66 -27.60 4.94
N GLY A 143 -8.69 -26.69 5.01
CA GLY A 143 -7.51 -26.82 5.86
C GLY A 143 -7.73 -26.34 7.29
N SER A 144 -6.64 -26.19 8.04
CA SER A 144 -6.68 -25.64 9.42
C SER A 144 -6.58 -24.12 9.49
N SER A 145 -6.56 -23.43 8.35
CA SER A 145 -6.57 -21.95 8.26
C SER A 145 -7.41 -21.47 7.06
N PRO A 146 -8.64 -21.99 6.88
CA PRO A 146 -9.47 -21.72 5.71
C PRO A 146 -9.82 -20.23 5.56
N GLU A 147 -9.82 -19.47 6.66
CA GLU A 147 -10.08 -18.02 6.69
C GLU A 147 -9.07 -17.17 5.92
N GLN A 148 -7.87 -17.72 5.69
CA GLN A 148 -6.83 -17.06 4.89
C GLN A 148 -6.99 -17.32 3.39
N HIS A 149 -7.77 -18.33 3.00
CA HIS A 149 -7.97 -18.70 1.60
C HIS A 149 -8.60 -17.56 0.82
N VAL A 150 -8.14 -17.37 -0.43
CA VAL A 150 -8.77 -16.47 -1.41
C VAL A 150 -8.89 -17.25 -2.71
N PRO A 151 -10.08 -17.41 -3.31
CA PRO A 151 -10.26 -18.11 -4.59
C PRO A 151 -9.29 -17.61 -5.67
N LEU A 152 -8.85 -18.51 -6.55
CA LEU A 152 -7.73 -18.23 -7.47
C LEU A 152 -8.01 -17.07 -8.43
N ASP A 153 -9.24 -16.98 -8.93
CA ASP A 153 -9.73 -15.87 -9.78
C ASP A 153 -9.73 -14.55 -9.01
N ARG A 154 -10.23 -14.54 -7.76
CA ARG A 154 -10.22 -13.37 -6.87
C ARG A 154 -8.81 -12.95 -6.51
N TYR A 155 -7.90 -13.88 -6.27
CA TYR A 155 -6.48 -13.57 -6.06
C TYR A 155 -5.89 -12.83 -7.27
N GLN A 156 -6.16 -13.28 -8.50
CA GLN A 156 -5.67 -12.60 -9.71
C GLN A 156 -6.25 -11.20 -9.85
N GLN A 157 -7.56 -11.03 -9.61
CA GLN A 157 -8.24 -9.73 -9.65
C GLN A 157 -7.68 -8.78 -8.60
N ASN A 158 -7.55 -9.23 -7.34
CA ASN A 158 -6.98 -8.43 -6.27
C ASN A 158 -5.55 -7.98 -6.60
N LEU A 159 -4.71 -8.85 -7.19
CA LEU A 159 -3.37 -8.45 -7.64
C LEU A 159 -3.43 -7.36 -8.70
N VAL A 160 -4.34 -7.47 -9.68
CA VAL A 160 -4.54 -6.42 -10.70
C VAL A 160 -4.93 -5.10 -10.03
N GLU A 161 -5.89 -5.10 -9.12
CA GLU A 161 -6.36 -3.90 -8.43
C GLU A 161 -5.26 -3.23 -7.60
N ILE A 162 -4.54 -4.00 -6.79
CA ILE A 162 -3.42 -3.50 -5.97
C ILE A 162 -2.34 -2.88 -6.89
N VAL A 163 -1.98 -3.56 -7.98
CA VAL A 163 -0.96 -3.06 -8.91
C VAL A 163 -1.43 -1.78 -9.61
N ARG A 164 -2.67 -1.74 -10.10
CA ARG A 164 -3.24 -0.56 -10.77
C ARG A 164 -3.30 0.62 -9.82
N GLU A 165 -3.65 0.40 -8.56
CA GLU A 165 -3.62 1.46 -7.56
C GLU A 165 -2.18 1.97 -7.33
N PHE A 166 -1.17 1.10 -7.23
CA PHE A 166 0.22 1.56 -7.16
C PHE A 166 0.67 2.33 -8.40
N GLN A 167 0.31 1.88 -9.62
CA GLN A 167 0.61 2.59 -10.87
C GLN A 167 -0.03 3.98 -10.90
N ASN A 168 -1.23 4.13 -10.36
CA ASN A 168 -1.92 5.42 -10.26
C ASN A 168 -1.29 6.34 -9.20
N LEU A 169 -0.87 5.78 -8.06
CA LEU A 169 -0.30 6.54 -6.95
C LEU A 169 1.16 6.94 -7.17
N ALA A 170 1.92 6.12 -7.88
CA ALA A 170 3.35 6.30 -8.13
C ALA A 170 3.69 5.91 -9.58
N PRO A 171 3.29 6.71 -10.58
CA PRO A 171 3.44 6.37 -12.00
C PRO A 171 4.90 6.18 -12.44
N ASP A 172 5.84 6.84 -11.77
CA ASP A 172 7.27 6.72 -12.04
C ASP A 172 7.94 5.52 -11.35
N ALA A 173 7.24 4.85 -10.44
CA ALA A 173 7.78 3.70 -9.71
C ALA A 173 7.82 2.46 -10.62
N ARG A 174 8.92 1.71 -10.53
CA ARG A 174 8.98 0.36 -11.10
C ARG A 174 8.29 -0.61 -10.16
N ILE A 175 7.56 -1.59 -10.70
CA ILE A 175 6.84 -2.60 -9.90
C ILE A 175 7.34 -3.98 -10.29
N VAL A 176 7.65 -4.82 -9.30
CA VAL A 176 7.97 -6.24 -9.48
C VAL A 176 7.09 -7.11 -8.59
N LEU A 177 6.48 -8.13 -9.18
CA LEU A 177 5.71 -9.12 -8.42
C LEU A 177 6.64 -10.25 -7.98
N ILE A 178 6.33 -10.86 -6.84
CA ILE A 178 7.06 -12.02 -6.31
C ILE A 178 6.04 -13.12 -6.04
N THR A 179 6.27 -14.32 -6.58
CA THR A 179 5.36 -15.45 -6.39
C THR A 179 5.43 -15.97 -4.95
N PRO A 180 4.37 -16.58 -4.38
CA PRO A 180 4.52 -17.39 -3.18
C PRO A 180 5.65 -18.43 -3.39
N PRO A 181 6.50 -18.69 -2.38
CA PRO A 181 7.55 -19.69 -2.49
C PRO A 181 6.97 -21.11 -2.39
N HIS A 182 7.81 -22.12 -2.59
CA HIS A 182 7.45 -23.52 -2.33
C HIS A 182 7.06 -23.75 -0.86
N VAL A 183 6.25 -24.78 -0.63
CA VAL A 183 5.86 -25.27 0.71
C VAL A 183 6.54 -26.62 0.96
N ASP A 184 7.00 -26.86 2.19
CA ASP A 184 7.43 -28.20 2.62
C ASP A 184 6.24 -28.95 3.23
N ASP A 185 5.59 -29.79 2.42
CA ASP A 185 4.44 -30.60 2.84
C ASP A 185 4.75 -31.45 4.07
N ASN A 186 5.97 -31.97 4.22
CA ASN A 186 6.33 -32.79 5.39
C ASN A 186 6.39 -31.95 6.67
N ALA A 187 6.90 -30.72 6.58
CA ALA A 187 6.87 -29.79 7.69
C ALA A 187 5.44 -29.37 8.04
N ARG A 188 4.58 -29.12 7.03
CA ARG A 188 3.16 -28.83 7.26
C ARG A 188 2.43 -30.00 7.93
N HIS A 189 2.68 -31.25 7.51
CA HIS A 189 2.14 -32.43 8.19
C HIS A 189 2.63 -32.56 9.64
N ARG A 190 3.92 -32.32 9.91
CA ARG A 190 4.44 -32.34 11.30
C ARG A 190 3.74 -31.29 12.16
N ARG A 191 3.55 -30.07 11.64
CA ARG A 191 2.82 -29.01 12.32
C ARG A 191 1.35 -29.36 12.53
N ALA A 192 0.69 -29.94 11.54
CA ALA A 192 -0.69 -30.38 11.63
C ALA A 192 -0.92 -31.39 12.78
N ARG A 193 0.04 -32.30 13.01
CA ARG A 193 0.01 -33.26 14.13
C ARG A 193 0.12 -32.62 15.51
N GLN A 194 0.65 -31.38 15.58
CA GLN A 194 0.79 -30.62 16.83
C GLN A 194 -0.48 -29.81 17.17
N HIS A 195 -1.41 -29.65 16.22
CA HIS A 195 -2.72 -29.04 16.52
C HIS A 195 -3.52 -29.89 17.51
N LYS A 196 -4.44 -29.23 18.22
CA LYS A 196 -5.34 -29.85 19.20
C LYS A 196 -6.78 -29.87 18.65
N GLY A 197 -7.62 -30.70 19.25
CA GLY A 197 -9.04 -30.78 18.91
C GLY A 197 -9.31 -31.20 17.47
N ASN A 198 -10.36 -30.63 16.89
CA ASN A 198 -10.82 -30.88 15.50
C ASN A 198 -9.79 -30.54 14.41
N MET A 199 -8.75 -29.75 14.72
CA MET A 199 -7.69 -29.37 13.77
C MET A 199 -6.49 -30.32 13.78
N LYS A 200 -6.47 -31.33 14.67
CA LYS A 200 -5.37 -32.29 14.75
C LYS A 200 -5.24 -33.10 13.46
N GLY A 201 -4.07 -33.03 12.83
CA GLY A 201 -3.77 -33.72 11.57
C GLY A 201 -4.27 -33.00 10.30
N VAL A 202 -5.02 -31.91 10.45
CA VAL A 202 -5.50 -31.09 9.33
C VAL A 202 -4.39 -30.15 8.88
N ILE A 203 -3.97 -30.28 7.63
CA ILE A 203 -2.98 -29.40 7.00
C ILE A 203 -3.65 -28.11 6.51
N ASP A 204 -2.94 -27.01 6.56
CA ASP A 204 -3.40 -25.70 6.07
C ASP A 204 -2.98 -25.42 4.62
N ARG A 205 -1.84 -25.96 4.17
CA ARG A 205 -1.21 -25.61 2.88
C ARG A 205 -0.46 -26.79 2.28
N THR A 206 -0.37 -26.81 0.95
CA THR A 206 0.46 -27.75 0.19
C THR A 206 1.30 -27.03 -0.86
N ASN A 207 2.39 -27.66 -1.28
CA ASN A 207 3.23 -27.17 -2.37
C ASN A 207 2.48 -27.14 -3.70
N GLU A 208 1.54 -28.08 -3.92
CA GLU A 208 0.69 -28.09 -5.12
C GLU A 208 -0.21 -26.85 -5.16
N MET A 209 -0.90 -26.54 -4.05
CA MET A 209 -1.76 -25.35 -3.99
C MET A 209 -0.93 -24.08 -4.18
N ALA A 210 0.20 -23.95 -3.50
CA ALA A 210 1.12 -22.83 -3.70
C ALA A 210 1.54 -22.66 -5.17
N GLY A 211 1.73 -23.76 -5.90
CA GLY A 211 2.05 -23.74 -7.33
C GLY A 211 0.95 -23.14 -8.20
N LYS A 212 -0.33 -23.39 -7.88
CA LYS A 212 -1.47 -22.79 -8.59
C LYS A 212 -1.47 -21.26 -8.45
N TYR A 213 -1.22 -20.75 -7.24
CA TYR A 213 -1.15 -19.31 -6.97
C TYR A 213 0.11 -18.67 -7.55
N ALA A 214 1.25 -19.37 -7.54
CA ALA A 214 2.47 -18.91 -8.20
C ALA A 214 2.26 -18.75 -9.71
N ALA A 215 1.67 -19.75 -10.37
CA ALA A 215 1.32 -19.68 -11.79
C ALA A 215 0.35 -18.52 -12.09
N ALA A 216 -0.68 -18.35 -11.25
CA ALA A 216 -1.63 -17.24 -11.37
C ALA A 216 -0.95 -15.87 -11.23
N CYS A 217 -0.01 -15.71 -10.28
CA CYS A 217 0.79 -14.50 -10.11
C CYS A 217 1.65 -14.20 -11.34
N VAL A 218 2.35 -15.20 -11.90
CA VAL A 218 3.13 -15.07 -13.14
C VAL A 218 2.26 -14.65 -14.32
N GLN A 219 1.09 -15.27 -14.47
CA GLN A 219 0.14 -14.92 -15.53
C GLN A 219 -0.38 -13.48 -15.38
N THR A 220 -0.71 -13.06 -14.16
CA THR A 220 -1.14 -11.69 -13.88
C THR A 220 -0.04 -10.68 -14.17
N ALA A 221 1.20 -10.95 -13.75
CA ALA A 221 2.35 -10.09 -14.05
C ALA A 221 2.55 -9.92 -15.57
N ARG A 222 2.47 -11.02 -16.33
CA ARG A 222 2.54 -11.00 -17.80
C ARG A 222 1.42 -10.17 -18.42
N LYS A 223 0.18 -10.34 -17.97
CA LYS A 223 -0.98 -9.54 -18.45
C LYS A 223 -0.79 -8.03 -18.19
N LEU A 224 -0.12 -7.68 -17.11
CA LEU A 224 0.16 -6.29 -16.73
C LEU A 224 1.46 -5.73 -17.34
N GLY A 225 2.23 -6.56 -18.06
CA GLY A 225 3.53 -6.17 -18.61
C GLY A 225 4.60 -5.91 -17.52
N LEU A 226 4.50 -6.59 -16.37
CA LEU A 226 5.40 -6.40 -15.24
C LEU A 226 6.37 -7.57 -15.07
N PRO A 227 7.61 -7.32 -14.61
CA PRO A 227 8.52 -8.39 -14.25
C PRO A 227 8.06 -9.13 -12.98
N VAL A 228 8.42 -10.40 -12.93
CA VAL A 228 8.12 -11.30 -11.82
C VAL A 228 9.38 -12.02 -11.35
N VAL A 229 9.58 -12.11 -10.04
CA VAL A 229 10.52 -13.04 -9.41
C VAL A 229 9.75 -14.33 -9.10
N ASP A 230 9.89 -15.33 -9.98
CA ASP A 230 9.25 -16.64 -9.81
C ASP A 230 10.04 -17.53 -8.86
N LEU A 231 9.90 -17.24 -7.56
CA LEU A 231 10.55 -17.99 -6.49
C LEU A 231 10.02 -19.43 -6.38
N TYR A 232 8.76 -19.68 -6.78
CA TYR A 232 8.21 -21.02 -6.72
C TYR A 232 8.97 -21.95 -7.66
N THR A 233 9.09 -21.55 -8.94
CA THR A 233 9.82 -22.31 -9.95
C THR A 233 11.29 -22.43 -9.57
N TYR A 234 11.93 -21.30 -9.22
CA TYR A 234 13.35 -21.28 -8.84
C TYR A 234 13.69 -22.26 -7.71
N PHE A 235 12.84 -22.35 -6.68
CA PHE A 235 13.07 -23.32 -5.61
C PHE A 235 12.72 -24.76 -6.00
N ASN A 236 11.69 -24.98 -6.82
CA ASN A 236 11.31 -26.34 -7.24
C ASN A 236 12.26 -26.93 -8.29
N ASP A 237 13.06 -26.11 -8.99
CA ASP A 237 14.18 -26.56 -9.83
C ASP A 237 15.34 -27.15 -9.00
N MET A 238 15.35 -26.91 -7.68
CA MET A 238 16.31 -27.53 -6.76
C MET A 238 15.81 -28.89 -6.27
N PRO A 239 16.73 -29.82 -5.93
CA PRO A 239 16.36 -31.06 -5.23
C PRO A 239 15.50 -30.79 -3.99
N ARG A 240 14.45 -31.60 -3.76
CA ARG A 240 13.47 -31.39 -2.68
C ARG A 240 14.11 -31.17 -1.30
N TRP A 241 15.13 -31.96 -0.97
CA TRP A 241 15.86 -31.82 0.30
C TRP A 241 16.56 -30.44 0.43
N LYS A 242 17.07 -29.90 -0.68
CA LYS A 242 17.76 -28.62 -0.72
C LYS A 242 16.79 -27.47 -0.54
N ARG A 243 15.67 -27.46 -1.29
CA ARG A 243 14.66 -26.40 -1.19
C ARG A 243 14.02 -26.36 0.19
N ASN A 244 13.63 -27.52 0.74
CA ASN A 244 12.99 -27.59 2.06
C ASN A 244 13.92 -27.09 3.19
N ASN A 245 15.24 -27.30 3.07
CA ASN A 245 16.24 -26.77 4.00
C ASN A 245 16.46 -25.25 3.90
N LEU A 246 15.73 -24.54 3.05
CA LEU A 246 15.68 -23.07 2.98
C LEU A 246 14.52 -22.48 3.79
N LEU A 247 13.64 -23.33 4.31
CA LEU A 247 12.49 -22.92 5.13
C LEU A 247 12.77 -23.18 6.61
N GLU A 248 12.12 -22.41 7.48
CA GLU A 248 12.16 -22.56 8.94
C GLU A 248 11.04 -23.48 9.42
N ASP A 249 9.81 -23.22 8.99
CA ASP A 249 8.59 -23.91 9.44
C ASP A 249 7.83 -24.59 8.29
N GLY A 250 8.50 -24.76 7.16
CA GLY A 250 7.92 -25.28 5.92
C GLY A 250 7.15 -24.26 5.10
N LEU A 251 7.18 -22.97 5.48
CA LEU A 251 6.62 -21.86 4.72
C LEU A 251 7.56 -20.64 4.70
N HIS A 252 8.03 -20.19 5.86
CA HIS A 252 8.86 -18.99 5.98
C HIS A 252 10.33 -19.28 5.72
N LEU A 253 11.03 -18.32 5.12
CA LEU A 253 12.45 -18.45 4.78
C LEU A 253 13.33 -18.40 6.04
N ASN A 254 14.28 -19.33 6.12
CA ASN A 254 15.39 -19.25 7.08
C ASN A 254 16.52 -18.36 6.52
N THR A 255 17.67 -18.29 7.22
CA THR A 255 18.82 -17.47 6.80
C THR A 255 19.30 -17.72 5.37
N ARG A 256 19.34 -18.98 4.93
CA ARG A 256 19.77 -19.33 3.57
C ARG A 256 18.69 -18.98 2.55
N GLY A 257 17.42 -19.21 2.89
CA GLY A 257 16.29 -18.83 2.05
C GLY A 257 16.22 -17.32 1.81
N ASN A 258 16.40 -16.52 2.87
CA ASN A 258 16.40 -15.05 2.79
C ASN A 258 17.53 -14.53 1.89
N LYS A 259 18.74 -15.09 2.02
CA LYS A 259 19.86 -14.71 1.15
C LYS A 259 19.57 -15.02 -0.32
N LEU A 260 19.00 -16.18 -0.63
CA LEU A 260 18.63 -16.55 -1.99
C LEU A 260 17.54 -15.64 -2.57
N MET A 261 16.51 -15.31 -1.79
CA MET A 261 15.50 -14.35 -2.20
C MET A 261 16.13 -12.99 -2.51
N TYR A 262 17.00 -12.49 -1.63
CA TYR A 262 17.74 -11.23 -1.82
C TYR A 262 18.52 -11.23 -3.14
N ASP A 263 19.26 -12.30 -3.43
CA ASP A 263 20.04 -12.43 -4.66
C ASP A 263 19.13 -12.44 -5.90
N GLN A 264 18.06 -13.24 -5.89
CA GLN A 264 17.10 -13.31 -7.00
C GLN A 264 16.41 -11.97 -7.26
N LEU A 265 16.04 -11.23 -6.20
CA LEU A 265 15.44 -9.92 -6.34
C LEU A 265 16.43 -8.91 -6.93
N LEU A 266 17.68 -8.87 -6.43
CA LEU A 266 18.68 -7.95 -6.95
C LEU A 266 19.05 -8.24 -8.40
N ASP A 267 19.21 -9.51 -8.77
CA ASP A 267 19.49 -9.90 -10.15
C ASP A 267 18.34 -9.49 -11.07
N LYS A 268 17.09 -9.69 -10.63
CA LYS A 268 15.90 -9.24 -11.37
C LYS A 268 15.87 -7.72 -11.53
N VAL A 269 16.10 -6.96 -10.45
CA VAL A 269 16.12 -5.49 -10.50
C VAL A 269 17.24 -4.98 -11.42
N LYS A 270 18.42 -5.62 -11.39
CA LYS A 270 19.54 -5.27 -12.28
C LYS A 270 19.23 -5.51 -13.75
N ALA A 271 18.57 -6.62 -14.07
CA ALA A 271 18.21 -6.96 -15.44
C ALA A 271 17.11 -6.04 -15.98
N GLU A 272 16.06 -5.77 -15.19
CA GLU A 272 14.85 -5.10 -15.69
C GLU A 272 14.88 -3.58 -15.49
N PHE A 273 15.56 -3.09 -14.45
CA PHE A 273 15.50 -1.68 -14.01
C PHE A 273 16.88 -1.06 -13.76
N PRO A 274 17.75 -0.99 -14.78
CA PRO A 274 19.09 -0.41 -14.63
C PRO A 274 19.07 1.09 -14.24
N ASP A 275 17.99 1.81 -14.55
CA ASP A 275 17.75 3.18 -14.10
C ASP A 275 17.56 3.27 -12.58
N VAL A 276 16.82 2.34 -11.98
CA VAL A 276 16.68 2.24 -10.53
C VAL A 276 18.03 1.92 -9.89
N VAL A 277 18.76 0.93 -10.41
CA VAL A 277 20.09 0.55 -9.89
C VAL A 277 21.05 1.73 -9.82
N ARG A 278 21.14 2.54 -10.89
CA ARG A 278 21.99 3.75 -10.90
C ARG A 278 21.62 4.73 -9.78
N LYS A 279 20.34 4.84 -9.43
CA LYS A 279 19.88 5.67 -8.30
C LYS A 279 20.28 5.03 -6.96
N LEU A 280 20.19 3.70 -6.84
CA LEU A 280 20.52 2.95 -5.61
C LEU A 280 22.02 2.89 -5.30
N GLU A 281 22.89 2.91 -6.31
CA GLU A 281 24.35 2.84 -6.10
C GLU A 281 24.99 4.21 -5.78
N ARG A 282 24.25 5.30 -6.00
CA ARG A 282 24.78 6.65 -5.84
C ARG A 282 24.61 7.14 -4.40
N TRP A 283 25.71 7.15 -3.64
CA TRP A 283 25.73 7.70 -2.28
C TRP A 283 25.33 9.18 -2.24
N GLN A 284 24.56 9.54 -1.21
CA GLN A 284 24.08 10.90 -1.02
C GLN A 284 25.18 11.87 -0.57
N LEU A 285 26.13 11.37 0.24
CA LEU A 285 27.27 12.13 0.77
C LEU A 285 28.60 11.43 0.45
N PRO A 286 29.69 12.21 0.21
CA PRO A 286 30.99 11.66 -0.15
C PRO A 286 31.59 10.79 0.97
N ASN A 287 32.56 9.95 0.59
CA ASN A 287 33.38 9.24 1.57
C ASN A 287 34.26 10.23 2.34
N PHE A 288 34.45 10.01 3.65
CA PHE A 288 35.24 10.90 4.52
C PHE A 288 36.69 11.09 4.05
N ASN A 289 37.29 10.10 3.38
CA ASN A 289 38.64 10.24 2.81
C ASN A 289 38.74 11.44 1.85
N ARG A 290 37.69 11.69 1.05
CA ARG A 290 37.63 12.87 0.18
C ARG A 290 37.51 14.18 0.97
N LEU A 291 36.86 14.14 2.13
CA LEU A 291 36.73 15.30 3.01
C LEU A 291 38.06 15.67 3.66
N VAL A 292 38.85 14.67 4.06
CA VAL A 292 40.20 14.87 4.62
C VAL A 292 41.10 15.62 3.63
N GLU A 293 41.03 15.28 2.35
CA GLU A 293 41.80 15.95 1.28
C GLU A 293 41.30 17.37 1.00
N SER A 294 39.98 17.59 1.02
CA SER A 294 39.35 18.86 0.63
C SER A 294 39.16 19.90 1.75
N ASP A 295 39.29 19.50 3.02
CA ASP A 295 39.03 20.35 4.21
C ASP A 295 40.18 20.26 5.25
N PRO A 296 41.43 20.58 4.86
CA PRO A 296 42.55 20.67 5.80
C PRO A 296 42.30 21.77 6.82
N VAL A 297 42.95 21.66 7.99
CA VAL A 297 42.68 22.35 9.28
C VAL A 297 42.85 23.90 9.27
N SER A 298 42.52 24.60 8.18
CA SER A 298 42.66 26.06 8.05
C SER A 298 41.33 26.72 7.68
N PHE A 299 40.76 27.46 8.65
CA PHE A 299 39.60 28.30 8.45
C PHE A 299 39.98 29.59 7.70
N LYS A 300 39.58 29.74 6.43
CA LYS A 300 39.28 31.05 5.83
C LYS A 300 37.99 31.03 5.00
N THR A 301 37.01 31.72 5.56
CA THR A 301 35.93 32.56 5.01
C THR A 301 35.33 32.26 3.63
N LYS A 302 33.99 32.12 3.58
CA LYS A 302 33.16 32.64 2.48
C LYS A 302 31.87 33.30 3.02
N ARG A 303 31.93 34.63 3.21
CA ARG A 303 30.81 35.47 3.69
C ARG A 303 29.94 36.05 2.56
N GLY A 304 30.28 35.81 1.28
CA GLY A 304 29.55 36.38 0.14
C GLY A 304 28.34 35.58 -0.34
N LEU A 305 28.32 34.26 -0.12
CA LEU A 305 27.24 33.40 -0.62
C LEU A 305 25.99 33.48 0.27
N LEU A 306 26.16 33.57 1.60
CA LEU A 306 25.06 33.60 2.58
C LEU A 306 24.09 34.78 2.42
N MET A 307 24.56 35.96 1.99
CA MET A 307 23.70 37.13 1.80
C MET A 307 22.75 37.00 0.61
N PHE A 308 23.15 36.26 -0.42
CA PHE A 308 22.28 35.99 -1.58
C PHE A 308 21.15 35.00 -1.21
N PHE A 309 21.43 34.06 -0.29
CA PHE A 309 20.47 33.06 0.19
C PHE A 309 19.43 33.63 1.17
N ALA A 310 19.83 34.56 2.05
CA ALA A 310 18.89 35.22 2.94
C ALA A 310 17.82 36.03 2.16
N LEU A 311 18.21 36.63 1.04
CA LEU A 311 17.31 37.42 0.20
C LEU A 311 16.34 36.55 -0.62
N ALA A 312 16.82 35.41 -1.17
CA ALA A 312 15.98 34.46 -1.90
C ALA A 312 14.95 33.75 -1.00
N ALA A 313 15.36 33.39 0.23
CA ALA A 313 14.46 32.82 1.24
C ALA A 313 13.40 33.83 1.70
N TYR A 314 13.78 35.11 1.87
CA TYR A 314 12.84 36.19 2.20
C TYR A 314 11.82 36.43 1.07
N THR A 315 12.24 36.37 -0.19
CA THR A 315 11.31 36.48 -1.32
C THR A 315 10.37 35.28 -1.44
N ALA A 316 10.83 34.05 -1.18
CA ALA A 316 9.96 32.86 -1.17
C ALA A 316 8.95 32.89 -0.01
N TRP A 317 9.33 33.46 1.13
CA TRP A 317 8.43 33.70 2.28
C TRP A 317 7.37 34.77 1.98
N SER A 318 7.74 35.81 1.22
CA SER A 318 6.87 36.97 0.93
C SER A 318 5.78 36.71 -0.13
N PHE A 319 5.87 35.62 -0.90
CA PHE A 319 4.92 35.31 -1.99
C PHE A 319 3.90 34.19 -1.67
N GLY A 320 3.77 33.77 -0.40
CA GLY A 320 2.63 32.94 0.04
C GLY A 320 2.51 31.55 -0.60
N ALA A 321 3.56 31.05 -1.26
CA ALA A 321 3.53 29.78 -2.00
C ALA A 321 3.37 28.52 -1.12
N TRP A 322 3.31 28.67 0.21
CA TRP A 322 3.16 27.57 1.16
C TRP A 322 1.71 27.30 1.59
N GLU A 323 0.81 28.29 1.51
CA GLU A 323 -0.59 28.14 1.91
C GLU A 323 -1.37 27.19 0.98
N ALA A 324 -1.01 27.13 -0.30
CA ALA A 324 -1.65 26.24 -1.28
C ALA A 324 -1.22 24.76 -1.18
N ILE A 325 -0.13 24.46 -0.44
CA ILE A 325 0.35 23.09 -0.18
C ILE A 325 -0.21 22.56 1.14
N LEU A 326 -0.49 23.45 2.10
CA LEU A 326 -0.98 23.07 3.43
C LEU A 326 -2.50 22.88 3.52
N MET A 327 -3.26 23.31 2.52
CA MET A 327 -4.70 23.04 2.44
C MET A 327 -5.04 22.02 1.34
N ARG A 328 -4.66 20.77 1.57
CA ARG A 328 -5.36 19.62 0.97
C ARG A 328 -6.04 18.83 2.09
N THR A 329 -7.34 19.08 2.22
CA THR A 329 -8.39 18.26 2.84
C THR A 329 -7.99 17.49 4.10
N SER A 330 -8.49 17.98 5.23
CA SER A 330 -8.41 17.38 6.56
C SER A 330 -9.03 16.00 6.64
N THR A 331 -8.23 14.98 6.34
CA THR A 331 -8.16 13.69 7.05
C THR A 331 -6.70 13.23 6.95
N ARG A 332 -5.78 13.81 7.74
CA ARG A 332 -4.39 13.31 7.76
C ARG A 332 -4.44 11.82 8.15
N PRO A 333 -3.98 10.91 7.28
CA PRO A 333 -3.84 9.50 7.64
C PRO A 333 -2.98 9.41 8.90
N ARG A 334 -3.23 8.40 9.74
CA ARG A 334 -2.42 8.19 10.94
C ARG A 334 -1.03 7.70 10.52
N LEU A 335 -0.13 8.63 10.20
CA LEU A 335 1.25 8.33 9.80
C LEU A 335 2.05 7.79 10.98
N ARG A 336 2.99 6.86 10.71
CA ARG A 336 3.88 6.33 11.73
C ARG A 336 4.82 7.43 12.24
N PRO A 337 5.09 7.52 13.56
CA PRO A 337 6.22 8.31 14.05
C PRO A 337 7.52 7.90 13.35
N VAL A 338 8.42 8.88 13.19
CA VAL A 338 9.72 8.68 12.55
C VAL A 338 10.82 8.82 13.59
N PHE A 339 11.70 7.82 13.65
CA PHE A 339 12.92 7.84 14.45
C PHE A 339 14.10 8.19 13.54
N LEU A 340 14.65 9.38 13.69
CA LEU A 340 15.83 9.82 12.93
C LEU A 340 17.09 9.52 13.75
N LEU A 341 17.92 8.60 13.26
CA LEU A 341 19.11 8.15 13.98
C LEU A 341 20.36 8.82 13.37
N VAL A 342 20.85 9.88 14.01
CA VAL A 342 22.00 10.67 13.57
C VAL A 342 23.27 10.10 14.20
N GLY A 343 24.31 9.82 13.40
CA GLY A 343 25.58 9.41 13.96
C GLY A 343 26.66 9.05 12.95
N ASP A 344 27.72 8.43 13.44
CA ASP A 344 28.88 8.02 12.66
C ASP A 344 28.82 6.53 12.25
N SER A 345 29.97 5.86 12.21
CA SER A 345 30.10 4.43 11.91
C SER A 345 29.36 3.54 12.91
N LEU A 346 29.16 3.95 14.17
CA LEU A 346 28.39 3.18 15.15
C LEU A 346 26.90 3.12 14.78
N THR A 347 26.39 4.17 14.16
CA THR A 347 25.02 4.20 13.63
C THR A 347 24.94 3.51 12.26
N GLU A 348 25.92 3.73 11.37
CA GLU A 348 25.97 3.09 10.04
C GLU A 348 26.05 1.56 10.17
N LYS A 349 27.03 1.06 10.93
CA LYS A 349 27.20 -0.38 11.22
C LYS A 349 26.08 -0.94 12.08
N GLY A 350 25.32 -0.10 12.78
CA GLY A 350 24.11 -0.50 13.48
C GLY A 350 23.02 -1.06 12.56
N THR A 351 23.14 -0.90 11.23
CA THR A 351 22.25 -1.53 10.25
C THR A 351 22.65 -2.95 9.85
N ILE A 352 23.83 -3.44 10.27
CA ILE A 352 24.35 -4.74 9.86
C ILE A 352 23.57 -5.88 10.52
N PRO A 353 22.87 -6.75 9.76
CA PRO A 353 22.03 -7.80 10.33
C PRO A 353 22.86 -8.91 11.00
N LYS A 354 24.00 -9.26 10.39
CA LYS A 354 24.92 -10.31 10.86
C LYS A 354 25.42 -10.08 12.30
N THR A 355 25.46 -8.83 12.75
CA THR A 355 25.90 -8.44 14.09
C THR A 355 24.73 -7.99 14.96
N ASN A 356 23.48 -8.37 14.64
CA ASN A 356 22.29 -7.84 15.30
C ASN A 356 22.36 -6.32 15.50
N GLY A 357 22.75 -5.59 14.45
CA GLY A 357 22.93 -4.14 14.55
C GLY A 357 21.74 -3.49 15.23
N TRP A 358 21.99 -2.58 16.19
CA TRP A 358 20.93 -2.01 17.03
C TRP A 358 19.85 -1.27 16.22
N VAL A 359 20.23 -0.67 15.08
CA VAL A 359 19.28 -0.05 14.14
C VAL A 359 18.43 -1.13 13.45
N ALA A 360 19.04 -2.24 13.04
CA ALA A 360 18.32 -3.36 12.44
C ALA A 360 17.35 -4.01 13.45
N LEU A 361 17.71 -4.06 14.73
CA LEU A 361 16.81 -4.51 15.81
C LEU A 361 15.61 -3.56 15.97
N LEU A 362 15.83 -2.23 16.01
CA LEU A 362 14.73 -1.25 16.03
C LEU A 362 13.83 -1.36 14.79
N GLN A 363 14.44 -1.48 13.61
CA GLN A 363 13.72 -1.65 12.34
C GLN A 363 12.87 -2.92 12.34
N ASN A 364 13.35 -3.99 12.96
CA ASN A 364 12.60 -5.22 13.13
C ASN A 364 11.44 -5.06 14.11
N ASP A 365 11.72 -4.64 15.34
CA ASP A 365 10.74 -4.71 16.44
C ASP A 365 9.61 -3.68 16.24
N TYR A 366 9.90 -2.54 15.60
CA TYR A 366 8.92 -1.48 15.36
C TYR A 366 8.49 -1.35 13.89
N ARG A 367 8.72 -2.38 13.06
CA ARG A 367 8.37 -2.41 11.62
C ARG A 367 6.90 -2.14 11.29
N ARG A 368 6.00 -2.14 12.27
CA ARG A 368 4.55 -1.86 12.13
C ARG A 368 4.08 -0.59 12.83
N SER A 369 4.93 0.04 13.63
CA SER A 369 4.59 1.21 14.45
C SER A 369 5.48 2.42 14.18
N VAL A 370 6.74 2.25 13.76
CA VAL A 370 7.71 3.34 13.57
C VAL A 370 8.42 3.21 12.22
N ASN A 371 8.70 4.35 11.59
CA ASN A 371 9.68 4.40 10.50
C ASN A 371 11.05 4.78 11.07
N VAL A 372 12.03 3.88 11.00
CA VAL A 372 13.40 4.12 11.50
C VAL A 372 14.30 4.55 10.35
N VAL A 373 14.82 5.77 10.45
CA VAL A 373 15.59 6.47 9.40
C VAL A 373 17.02 6.69 9.89
N PRO A 374 17.97 5.79 9.56
CA PRO A 374 19.36 5.99 9.91
C PRO A 374 20.05 7.01 8.99
N ARG A 375 20.86 7.87 9.62
CA ARG A 375 21.82 8.79 8.99
C ARG A 375 23.19 8.59 9.62
N GLY A 376 23.63 7.34 9.67
CA GLY A 376 25.00 6.98 10.06
C GLY A 376 26.01 7.28 8.96
N LEU A 377 27.13 7.91 9.27
CA LEU A 377 28.19 8.23 8.32
C LEU A 377 29.57 7.84 8.86
N SER A 378 30.09 6.72 8.40
CA SER A 378 31.36 6.16 8.83
C SER A 378 32.52 7.12 8.62
N GLY A 379 33.29 7.32 9.69
CA GLY A 379 34.43 8.22 9.76
C GLY A 379 34.09 9.69 10.04
N TYR A 380 32.81 10.08 10.07
CA TYR A 380 32.42 11.47 10.31
C TYR A 380 32.62 11.87 11.78
N ASN A 381 33.17 13.07 11.99
CA ASN A 381 33.17 13.77 13.27
C ASN A 381 32.08 14.86 13.28
N THR A 382 31.86 15.51 14.44
CA THR A 382 30.83 16.55 14.58
C THR A 382 31.00 17.72 13.61
N ARG A 383 32.24 18.13 13.32
CA ARG A 383 32.56 19.21 12.37
C ARG A 383 32.05 18.90 10.96
N TRP A 384 32.38 17.73 10.43
CA TRP A 384 31.95 17.31 9.10
C TRP A 384 30.45 17.06 9.04
N TYR A 385 29.88 16.50 10.11
CA TYR A 385 28.45 16.24 10.18
C TYR A 385 27.63 17.54 10.11
N LEU A 386 28.02 18.56 10.88
CA LEU A 386 27.42 19.90 10.80
C LEU A 386 27.51 20.51 9.40
N LYS A 387 28.69 20.43 8.78
CA LYS A 387 28.96 21.10 7.51
C LYS A 387 28.24 20.46 6.32
N TYR A 388 28.18 19.14 6.28
CA TYR A 388 27.75 18.41 5.09
C TYR A 388 26.42 17.66 5.27
N SER A 389 26.15 17.17 6.48
CA SER A 389 25.01 16.28 6.72
C SER A 389 23.78 17.04 7.20
N VAL A 390 23.94 18.06 8.06
CA VAL A 390 22.82 18.87 8.55
C VAL A 390 22.07 19.57 7.41
N PRO A 391 22.72 20.25 6.44
CA PRO A 391 21.99 20.87 5.32
C PRO A 391 21.21 19.85 4.47
N MET A 392 21.77 18.65 4.30
CA MET A 392 21.09 17.57 3.58
C MET A 392 19.83 17.12 4.33
N ILE A 393 19.95 16.84 5.64
CA ILE A 393 18.82 16.41 6.47
C ILE A 393 17.77 17.52 6.59
N GLN A 394 18.20 18.78 6.68
CA GLN A 394 17.32 19.94 6.64
C GLN A 394 16.47 19.94 5.37
N GLY A 395 17.09 19.67 4.23
CA GLY A 395 16.38 19.55 2.98
C GLY A 395 15.41 18.37 2.92
N GLU A 396 15.76 17.23 3.52
CA GLU A 396 14.85 16.08 3.64
C GLU A 396 13.61 16.46 4.48
N ILE A 397 13.81 17.03 5.67
CA ILE A 397 12.70 17.44 6.56
C ILE A 397 11.86 18.54 5.90
N ALA A 398 12.49 19.55 5.31
CA ALA A 398 11.80 20.66 4.64
C ALA A 398 11.01 20.20 3.40
N SER A 399 11.43 19.12 2.74
CA SER A 399 10.68 18.52 1.63
C SER A 399 9.41 17.78 2.08
N GLY A 400 9.23 17.55 3.38
CA GLY A 400 8.11 16.79 3.93
C GLY A 400 8.24 15.28 3.77
N ILE A 401 9.36 14.77 3.25
CA ILE A 401 9.57 13.32 3.03
C ILE A 401 9.50 12.52 4.33
N TYR A 402 9.80 13.13 5.47
CA TYR A 402 9.46 12.61 6.79
C TYR A 402 9.50 13.73 7.81
N MET A 403 8.80 13.53 8.94
CA MET A 403 8.84 14.42 10.10
C MET A 403 9.29 13.63 11.34
N PRO A 404 10.48 13.88 11.91
CA PRO A 404 10.96 13.17 13.09
C PRO A 404 10.05 13.39 14.30
N ALA A 405 9.76 12.31 15.01
CA ALA A 405 9.16 12.36 16.35
C ALA A 405 10.23 12.16 17.45
N PHE A 406 11.31 11.46 17.11
CA PHE A 406 12.43 11.18 18.00
C PHE A 406 13.74 11.22 17.21
N ILE A 407 14.77 11.85 17.77
CA ILE A 407 16.09 12.04 17.16
C ILE A 407 17.16 11.59 18.14
N THR A 408 17.99 10.63 17.75
CA THR A 408 19.23 10.31 18.49
C THR A 408 20.41 11.01 17.84
N ILE A 409 21.32 11.59 18.61
CA ILE A 409 22.59 12.12 18.11
C ILE A 409 23.73 11.34 18.77
N TRP A 410 24.39 10.48 17.99
CA TRP A 410 25.50 9.64 18.45
C TRP A 410 26.77 9.90 17.63
N LEU A 411 27.47 10.95 18.03
CA LEU A 411 28.74 11.41 17.46
C LEU A 411 29.75 11.60 18.59
N GLY A 412 31.04 11.60 18.25
CA GLY A 412 32.12 11.86 19.20
C GLY A 412 33.17 10.77 19.29
N ALA A 413 32.90 9.56 18.77
CA ALA A 413 33.90 8.49 18.73
C ALA A 413 35.09 8.88 17.84
N ASN A 414 34.82 9.42 16.65
CA ASN A 414 35.85 9.94 15.75
C ASN A 414 36.47 11.26 16.24
N ASP A 415 35.68 12.14 16.86
CA ASP A 415 36.16 13.38 17.48
C ASP A 415 37.21 13.10 18.56
N ALA A 416 37.03 12.01 19.32
CA ALA A 416 37.93 11.50 20.35
C ALA A 416 39.17 10.76 19.82
N ALA A 417 39.45 10.80 18.51
CA ALA A 417 40.71 10.31 17.97
C ALA A 417 41.91 11.03 18.64
N LEU A 418 43.02 10.32 18.84
CA LEU A 418 44.22 10.91 19.43
C LEU A 418 44.87 11.92 18.46
N PRO A 419 45.19 13.16 18.89
CA PRO A 419 45.80 14.19 18.04
C PRO A 419 47.15 13.77 17.43
N ASN A 420 47.88 12.90 18.12
CA ASN A 420 49.16 12.32 17.70
C ASN A 420 49.01 10.84 17.27
N GLY A 421 47.78 10.39 17.03
CA GLY A 421 47.46 9.01 16.66
C GLY A 421 47.58 8.70 15.17
N SER A 422 47.05 7.55 14.76
CA SER A 422 47.02 7.13 13.34
C SER A 422 45.88 7.74 12.51
N SER A 423 44.95 8.45 13.15
CA SER A 423 43.80 9.14 12.52
C SER A 423 43.61 10.59 13.00
N PRO A 424 44.65 11.43 13.03
CA PRO A 424 44.59 12.75 13.66
C PRO A 424 43.64 13.71 12.92
N ALA A 425 43.34 13.47 11.65
CA ALA A 425 42.40 14.27 10.86
C ALA A 425 40.94 14.17 11.34
N GLN A 426 40.59 13.12 12.10
CA GLN A 426 39.27 12.95 12.68
C GLN A 426 39.10 13.72 13.99
N HIS A 427 40.20 14.02 14.69
CA HIS A 427 40.18 14.69 15.98
C HIS A 427 39.50 16.07 15.90
N VAL A 428 38.66 16.37 16.88
CA VAL A 428 38.02 17.69 17.06
C VAL A 428 38.25 18.11 18.50
N PRO A 429 38.94 19.23 18.79
CA PRO A 429 39.20 19.67 20.16
C PRO A 429 37.94 19.69 21.03
N ILE A 430 38.06 19.32 22.30
CA ILE A 430 36.92 19.05 23.19
C ILE A 430 35.94 20.23 23.30
N ASP A 431 36.45 21.46 23.35
CA ASP A 431 35.61 22.67 23.41
C ASP A 431 34.84 22.87 22.09
N ALA A 432 35.49 22.65 20.95
CA ALA A 432 34.84 22.68 19.65
C ALA A 432 33.81 21.55 19.50
N TYR A 433 34.06 20.38 20.08
CA TYR A 433 33.09 19.29 20.13
C TYR A 433 31.85 19.68 20.94
N LYS A 434 32.01 20.27 22.14
CA LYS A 434 30.89 20.81 22.93
C LYS A 434 30.08 21.83 22.13
N GLU A 435 30.74 22.81 21.52
CA GLU A 435 30.08 23.80 20.67
C GLU A 435 29.34 23.16 19.48
N ASN A 436 29.93 22.14 18.87
CA ASN A 436 29.32 21.47 17.73
C ASN A 436 28.08 20.68 18.15
N LEU A 437 28.06 20.05 19.32
CA LEU A 437 26.87 19.40 19.86
C LEU A 437 25.73 20.39 20.08
N VAL A 438 26.02 21.59 20.63
CA VAL A 438 25.03 22.67 20.77
C VAL A 438 24.46 23.04 19.39
N LYS A 439 25.31 23.31 18.40
CA LYS A 439 24.90 23.65 17.04
C LYS A 439 24.06 22.55 16.37
N LEU A 440 24.40 21.28 16.61
CA LEU A 440 23.63 20.14 16.10
C LEU A 440 22.22 20.13 16.72
N VAL A 441 22.14 20.24 18.06
CA VAL A 441 20.86 20.29 18.77
C VAL A 441 20.00 21.45 18.31
N ASP A 442 20.56 22.65 18.22
CA ASP A 442 19.84 23.85 17.78
C ASP A 442 19.33 23.70 16.34
N ALA A 443 20.14 23.14 15.44
CA ALA A 443 19.70 22.83 14.09
C ALA A 443 18.50 21.87 14.09
N PHE A 444 18.58 20.76 14.84
CA PHE A 444 17.48 19.79 14.89
C PHE A 444 16.21 20.34 15.56
N ARG A 445 16.34 21.12 16.64
CA ARG A 445 15.20 21.85 17.26
C ARG A 445 14.56 22.83 16.27
N GLY A 446 15.36 23.52 15.46
CA GLY A 446 14.85 24.44 14.45
C GLY A 446 14.12 23.73 13.29
N MET A 447 14.58 22.55 12.88
CA MET A 447 13.99 21.79 11.78
C MET A 447 12.78 20.94 12.20
N ALA A 448 12.77 20.44 13.44
CA ALA A 448 11.76 19.54 13.97
C ALA A 448 11.46 19.90 15.44
N PRO A 449 10.73 21.00 15.70
CA PRO A 449 10.52 21.53 17.05
C PRO A 449 9.76 20.59 17.99
N ASP A 450 8.90 19.73 17.43
CA ASP A 450 8.12 18.75 18.19
C ASP A 450 8.88 17.43 18.45
N ALA A 451 10.09 17.28 17.90
CA ALA A 451 10.86 16.06 18.04
C ALA A 451 11.57 16.01 19.39
N SER A 452 11.48 14.86 20.06
CA SER A 452 12.30 14.58 21.24
C SER A 452 13.74 14.25 20.82
N ILE A 453 14.73 14.81 21.51
CA ILE A 453 16.16 14.62 21.20
C ILE A 453 16.87 13.88 22.34
N LEU A 454 17.64 12.85 22.00
CA LEU A 454 18.52 12.09 22.91
C LEU A 454 19.97 12.19 22.43
N LEU A 455 20.87 12.67 23.30
CA LEU A 455 22.32 12.56 23.06
C LEU A 455 22.81 11.18 23.52
N ILE A 456 23.75 10.59 22.78
CA ILE A 456 24.40 9.32 23.14
C ILE A 456 25.91 9.54 23.21
N THR A 457 26.53 9.13 24.32
CA THR A 457 27.97 9.33 24.51
C THR A 457 28.81 8.39 23.63
N PRO A 458 30.03 8.78 23.22
CA PRO A 458 30.99 7.85 22.63
C PRO A 458 31.19 6.64 23.54
N PRO A 459 31.13 5.39 23.03
CA PRO A 459 31.23 4.20 23.88
C PRO A 459 32.63 4.02 24.47
N CYS A 460 32.82 3.00 25.30
CA CYS A 460 34.16 2.60 25.75
C CYS A 460 35.03 2.14 24.56
N VAL A 461 36.35 2.24 24.73
CA VAL A 461 37.35 1.74 23.78
C VAL A 461 38.14 0.61 24.45
N ASP A 462 38.55 -0.40 23.68
CA ASP A 462 39.47 -1.44 24.16
C ASP A 462 40.91 -1.05 23.78
N ASP A 463 41.64 -0.53 24.76
CA ASP A 463 43.01 -0.05 24.59
C ASP A 463 43.96 -1.14 24.09
N HIS A 464 43.84 -2.38 24.57
CA HIS A 464 44.69 -3.50 24.15
C HIS A 464 44.46 -3.85 22.68
N VAL A 465 43.20 -3.82 22.22
CA VAL A 465 42.89 -4.03 20.80
C VAL A 465 43.43 -2.88 19.96
N GLN A 466 43.30 -1.63 20.41
CA GLN A 466 43.84 -0.47 19.70
C GLN A 466 45.37 -0.48 19.60
N GLU A 467 46.08 -0.85 20.68
CA GLU A 467 47.53 -1.06 20.67
C GLU A 467 47.96 -2.15 19.70
N ARG A 468 47.23 -3.28 19.69
CA ARG A 468 47.48 -4.38 18.75
C ARG A 468 47.25 -3.93 17.30
N ASN A 469 46.21 -3.15 17.05
CA ASN A 469 45.94 -2.58 15.72
C ASN A 469 47.06 -1.61 15.31
N ALA A 470 47.54 -0.78 16.24
CA ALA A 470 48.64 0.15 15.99
C ALA A 470 49.91 -0.55 15.53
N ARG A 471 50.24 -1.72 16.10
CA ARG A 471 51.39 -2.55 15.70
C ARG A 471 51.25 -3.13 14.28
N ARG A 472 50.01 -3.30 13.80
CA ARG A 472 49.72 -3.84 12.45
C ARG A 472 49.81 -2.79 11.35
N TYR A 473 49.72 -1.50 11.68
CA TYR A 473 49.90 -0.44 10.69
C TYR A 473 51.31 -0.43 10.10
N LYS A 474 51.41 0.04 8.86
CA LYS A 474 52.67 0.19 8.12
C LYS A 474 53.00 1.68 7.93
N GLY A 475 54.27 1.97 7.63
CA GLY A 475 54.72 3.33 7.34
C GLY A 475 54.55 4.29 8.52
N ALA A 476 54.22 5.55 8.23
CA ALA A 476 54.11 6.64 9.22
C ALA A 476 53.04 6.42 10.31
N LYS A 477 52.15 5.42 10.16
CA LYS A 477 51.10 5.09 11.14
C LYS A 477 51.50 3.93 12.08
N LYS A 478 52.63 3.27 11.84
CA LYS A 478 53.07 2.12 12.64
C LYS A 478 53.31 2.53 14.09
N GLY A 479 52.68 1.82 15.02
CA GLY A 479 52.78 2.07 16.46
C GLY A 479 51.90 3.22 16.97
N LEU A 480 51.19 3.94 16.09
CA LEU A 480 50.31 5.03 16.49
C LEU A 480 48.88 4.52 16.77
N VAL A 481 48.49 4.59 18.05
CA VAL A 481 47.14 4.28 18.51
C VAL A 481 46.16 5.34 18.00
N ALA A 482 45.01 4.91 17.48
CA ALA A 482 44.01 5.84 16.94
C ALA A 482 43.11 6.42 18.03
N HIS A 483 42.66 5.57 18.97
CA HIS A 483 41.72 5.91 20.02
C HIS A 483 42.16 5.26 21.33
N SER A 484 41.83 5.89 22.46
CA SER A 484 42.04 5.34 23.80
C SER A 484 40.78 5.50 24.63
N ASN A 485 40.56 4.62 25.61
CA ASN A 485 39.40 4.69 26.48
C ASN A 485 39.38 5.96 27.33
N GLU A 486 40.54 6.42 27.79
CA GLU A 486 40.66 7.69 28.52
C GLU A 486 40.17 8.87 27.68
N MET A 487 40.67 9.00 26.44
CA MET A 487 40.22 10.05 25.53
C MET A 487 38.71 9.94 25.24
N ALA A 488 38.19 8.74 24.95
CA ALA A 488 36.75 8.55 24.77
C ALA A 488 35.94 9.00 26.01
N GLY A 489 36.45 8.74 27.22
CA GLY A 489 35.85 9.18 28.47
C GLY A 489 35.82 10.70 28.65
N ASN A 490 36.84 11.42 28.17
CA ASN A 490 36.82 12.89 28.15
C ASN A 490 35.67 13.42 27.28
N TYR A 491 35.47 12.86 26.08
CA TYR A 491 34.39 13.27 25.18
C TYR A 491 33.01 12.81 25.65
N ALA A 492 32.92 11.66 26.32
CA ALA A 492 31.70 11.21 26.97
C ALA A 492 31.26 12.18 28.07
N ARG A 493 32.17 12.58 28.98
CA ARG A 493 31.89 13.63 29.98
C ARG A 493 31.46 14.94 29.32
N ALA A 494 32.18 15.37 28.28
CA ALA A 494 31.82 16.58 27.55
C ALA A 494 30.41 16.52 26.94
N CYS A 495 30.00 15.35 26.43
CA CYS A 495 28.66 15.11 25.92
C CYS A 495 27.60 15.18 27.03
N VAL A 496 27.85 14.55 28.19
CA VAL A 496 26.96 14.60 29.37
C VAL A 496 26.81 16.02 29.92
N ASP A 497 27.91 16.77 30.05
CA ASP A 497 27.89 18.18 30.46
C ASP A 497 27.04 19.01 29.51
N THR A 498 27.24 18.81 28.20
CA THR A 498 26.51 19.55 27.16
C THR A 498 25.02 19.21 27.20
N ALA A 499 24.66 17.93 27.32
CA ALA A 499 23.28 17.50 27.46
C ALA A 499 22.60 18.16 28.68
N SER A 500 23.28 18.14 29.83
CA SER A 500 22.82 18.78 31.06
C SER A 500 22.59 20.29 30.87
N SER A 501 23.53 20.99 30.21
CA SER A 501 23.41 22.43 29.94
C SER A 501 22.23 22.77 29.00
N LEU A 502 21.83 21.84 28.14
CA LEU A 502 20.73 22.00 27.19
C LEU A 502 19.40 21.44 27.70
N GLY A 503 19.37 20.89 28.92
CA GLY A 503 18.21 20.22 29.51
C GLY A 503 17.76 18.97 28.73
N LEU A 504 18.71 18.25 28.10
CA LEU A 504 18.42 17.07 27.29
C LEU A 504 18.75 15.76 28.01
N PRO A 505 17.95 14.70 27.83
CA PRO A 505 18.35 13.35 28.21
C PRO A 505 19.63 12.92 27.48
N VAL A 506 20.46 12.15 28.19
CA VAL A 506 21.69 11.55 27.66
C VAL A 506 21.76 10.06 27.99
N LEU A 507 22.06 9.25 26.98
CA LEU A 507 22.39 7.83 27.15
C LEU A 507 23.91 7.69 27.27
N ASP A 508 24.39 7.53 28.50
CA ASP A 508 25.83 7.43 28.78
C ASP A 508 26.37 6.00 28.64
N LEU A 509 26.59 5.59 27.38
CA LEU A 509 27.14 4.28 27.05
C LEU A 509 28.59 4.11 27.50
N HIS A 510 29.38 5.18 27.57
CA HIS A 510 30.74 5.10 28.08
C HIS A 510 30.75 4.57 29.52
N THR A 511 30.03 5.25 30.41
CA THR A 511 29.95 4.86 31.82
C THR A 511 29.33 3.47 31.97
N TYR A 512 28.25 3.20 31.24
CA TYR A 512 27.59 1.89 31.29
C TYR A 512 28.53 0.73 30.92
N PHE A 513 29.24 0.82 29.79
CA PHE A 513 30.17 -0.24 29.38
C PHE A 513 31.42 -0.34 30.25
N ASN A 514 31.91 0.78 30.81
CA ASN A 514 33.05 0.74 31.73
C ASN A 514 32.71 0.10 33.08
N ASN A 515 31.43 0.15 33.50
CA ASN A 515 30.94 -0.47 34.74
C ASN A 515 30.56 -1.95 34.59
N MET A 516 30.65 -2.51 33.38
CA MET A 516 30.46 -3.94 33.17
C MET A 516 31.59 -4.75 33.79
N THR A 517 31.36 -6.07 33.92
CA THR A 517 32.46 -6.99 34.25
C THR A 517 33.57 -6.88 33.21
N GLU A 518 34.82 -7.12 33.62
CA GLU A 518 35.96 -7.08 32.71
C GLU A 518 35.76 -8.02 31.51
N TRP A 519 35.16 -9.18 31.75
CA TRP A 519 34.85 -10.14 30.69
C TRP A 519 33.82 -9.58 29.71
N ASP A 520 32.71 -9.03 30.18
CA ASP A 520 31.68 -8.47 29.30
C ASP A 520 32.25 -7.32 28.47
N ARG A 521 32.96 -6.40 29.11
CA ARG A 521 33.56 -5.22 28.47
C ARG A 521 34.53 -5.59 27.33
N LYS A 522 35.35 -6.64 27.50
CA LYS A 522 36.25 -7.13 26.44
C LYS A 522 35.51 -7.82 25.29
N ASN A 523 34.26 -8.23 25.49
CA ASN A 523 33.50 -9.05 24.54
C ASN A 523 32.32 -8.31 23.89
N ILE A 524 32.24 -6.98 23.97
CA ILE A 524 31.20 -6.17 23.32
C ILE A 524 31.68 -5.41 22.08
N LEU A 525 33.00 -5.32 21.86
CA LEU A 525 33.60 -4.63 20.70
C LEU A 525 34.17 -5.64 19.70
N GLU A 526 34.09 -5.33 18.40
CA GLU A 526 34.64 -6.17 17.32
C GLU A 526 36.11 -5.82 17.03
N ASP A 527 36.39 -4.52 16.90
CA ASP A 527 37.71 -3.99 16.53
C ASP A 527 38.31 -3.06 17.58
N GLY A 528 37.77 -3.13 18.80
CA GLY A 528 38.14 -2.29 19.93
C GLY A 528 37.48 -0.91 19.92
N LEU A 529 36.56 -0.65 18.99
CA LEU A 529 35.74 0.57 18.96
C LEU A 529 34.28 0.28 18.57
N HIS A 530 34.05 -0.49 17.50
CA HIS A 530 32.71 -0.77 17.00
C HIS A 530 32.07 -1.93 17.75
N LEU A 531 30.76 -1.85 17.94
CA LEU A 531 29.99 -2.88 18.61
C LEU A 531 29.93 -4.17 17.80
N ASN A 532 30.25 -5.29 18.44
CA ASN A 532 29.96 -6.62 17.91
C ASN A 532 28.48 -7.00 18.20
N MET A 533 28.09 -8.25 17.95
CA MET A 533 26.73 -8.71 18.23
C MET A 533 26.29 -8.41 19.67
N ARG A 534 27.13 -8.74 20.66
CA ARG A 534 26.78 -8.54 22.06
C ARG A 534 26.65 -7.06 22.41
N GLY A 535 27.59 -6.24 21.95
CA GLY A 535 27.55 -4.79 22.16
C GLY A 535 26.30 -4.15 21.57
N ASN A 536 25.89 -4.55 20.36
CA ASN A 536 24.66 -4.05 19.73
C ASN A 536 23.40 -4.41 20.52
N ASN A 537 23.30 -5.64 21.04
CA ASN A 537 22.17 -6.03 21.87
C ASN A 537 22.11 -5.21 23.18
N PHE A 538 23.25 -4.96 23.83
CA PHE A 538 23.28 -4.10 25.01
C PHE A 538 22.89 -2.65 24.69
N MET A 539 23.44 -2.07 23.62
CA MET A 539 23.06 -0.72 23.20
C MET A 539 21.55 -0.63 22.94
N TYR A 540 21.00 -1.61 22.21
CA TYR A 540 19.57 -1.70 21.94
C TYR A 540 18.73 -1.70 23.22
N GLN A 541 19.06 -2.58 24.18
CA GLN A 541 18.36 -2.67 25.46
C GLN A 541 18.44 -1.37 26.27
N GLN A 542 19.63 -0.76 26.32
CA GLN A 542 19.80 0.50 27.04
C GLN A 542 19.05 1.66 26.38
N LEU A 543 18.99 1.69 25.04
CA LEU A 543 18.19 2.68 24.33
C LEU A 543 16.69 2.53 24.64
N LEU A 544 16.16 1.31 24.64
CA LEU A 544 14.75 1.08 24.98
C LEU A 544 14.44 1.50 26.42
N GLN A 545 15.27 1.07 27.38
CA GLN A 545 15.12 1.49 28.78
C GLN A 545 15.15 3.01 28.92
N LYS A 546 16.00 3.69 28.14
CA LYS A 546 16.09 5.14 28.13
C LYS A 546 14.86 5.81 27.52
N ILE A 547 14.31 5.24 26.44
CA ILE A 547 13.06 5.70 25.82
C ILE A 547 11.89 5.57 26.80
N ASP A 548 11.79 4.45 27.48
CA ASP A 548 10.70 4.20 28.44
C ASP A 548 10.78 5.13 29.66
N ALA A 549 11.99 5.36 30.18
CA ALA A 549 12.20 6.22 31.35
C ALA A 549 12.00 7.71 31.04
N ASP A 550 12.58 8.20 29.94
CA ASP A 550 12.71 9.65 29.70
C ASP A 550 11.74 10.17 28.62
N PHE A 551 11.12 9.29 27.84
CA PHE A 551 10.25 9.65 26.71
C PHE A 551 8.95 8.84 26.67
N PRO A 552 8.09 8.89 27.72
CA PRO A 552 6.88 8.07 27.80
C PRO A 552 5.89 8.30 26.64
N ASN A 553 5.82 9.53 26.12
CA ASN A 553 5.01 9.87 24.94
C ASN A 553 5.49 9.16 23.65
N ILE A 554 6.79 8.89 23.57
CA ILE A 554 7.38 8.12 22.47
C ILE A 554 7.13 6.63 22.70
N SER A 555 7.39 6.13 23.92
CA SER A 555 7.15 4.72 24.30
C SER A 555 5.73 4.26 23.96
N HIS A 556 4.70 5.03 24.35
CA HIS A 556 3.30 4.70 24.02
C HIS A 556 3.01 4.63 22.50
N LYS A 557 3.75 5.39 21.66
CA LYS A 557 3.60 5.30 20.21
C LYS A 557 4.21 4.02 19.63
N LEU A 558 5.21 3.43 20.29
CA LEU A 558 5.88 2.20 19.87
C LEU A 558 4.93 0.99 19.88
N GLU A 559 4.02 0.95 20.85
CA GLU A 559 3.07 -0.14 21.05
C GLU A 559 1.93 -0.15 20.03
N ARG A 560 1.72 0.98 19.33
CA ARG A 560 0.58 1.15 18.44
C ARG A 560 0.91 0.81 16.99
N TRP A 561 0.39 -0.32 16.52
CA TRP A 561 0.48 -0.66 15.10
C TRP A 561 -0.43 0.21 14.24
N GLN A 562 0.10 0.69 13.12
CA GLN A 562 -0.65 1.50 12.15
C GLN A 562 -1.74 0.66 11.45
N ILE A 563 -1.38 -0.58 11.09
CA ILE A 563 -2.28 -1.57 10.50
C ILE A 563 -2.38 -2.74 11.52
N PRO A 564 -3.57 -3.06 12.06
CA PRO A 564 -3.76 -4.13 13.04
C PRO A 564 -3.38 -5.53 12.54
N SER A 565 -3.24 -6.49 13.46
CA SER A 565 -3.06 -7.89 13.11
C SER A 565 -4.27 -8.45 12.34
N TYR A 566 -4.07 -9.53 11.58
CA TYR A 566 -5.14 -10.05 10.72
C TYR A 566 -6.28 -10.67 11.54
N GLU A 567 -6.00 -11.16 12.76
CA GLU A 567 -6.97 -11.75 13.68
C GLU A 567 -8.11 -10.78 13.98
N LYS A 568 -7.81 -9.48 14.05
CA LYS A 568 -8.83 -8.43 14.21
C LYS A 568 -9.88 -8.46 13.09
N TRP A 569 -9.49 -8.82 11.87
CA TRP A 569 -10.39 -8.87 10.72
C TRP A 569 -11.16 -10.18 10.63
N LEU A 570 -10.69 -11.26 11.28
CA LEU A 570 -11.47 -12.49 11.37
C LEU A 570 -12.81 -12.27 12.07
N GLU A 571 -12.83 -11.40 13.09
CA GLU A 571 -14.04 -11.08 13.85
C GLU A 571 -14.86 -9.97 13.20
N LEU A 572 -14.20 -8.92 12.70
CA LEU A 572 -14.87 -7.71 12.19
C LEU A 572 -15.26 -7.78 10.70
N ASP A 573 -14.64 -8.68 9.95
CA ASP A 573 -14.87 -8.90 8.51
C ASP A 573 -14.64 -10.38 8.15
N PRO A 574 -15.37 -11.31 8.81
CA PRO A 574 -15.21 -12.73 8.56
C PRO A 574 -15.42 -13.01 7.09
N TRP A 575 -14.49 -13.75 6.51
CA TRP A 575 -14.71 -14.28 5.17
C TRP A 575 -15.77 -15.37 5.26
N THR A 576 -16.98 -15.05 4.81
CA THR A 576 -17.80 -16.08 4.20
C THR A 576 -17.18 -16.34 2.83
N PRO A 577 -16.91 -17.60 2.45
CA PRO A 577 -16.69 -17.90 1.05
C PRO A 577 -17.79 -17.19 0.28
N ASP A 578 -17.42 -16.27 -0.62
CA ASP A 578 -18.32 -15.99 -1.72
C ASP A 578 -18.64 -17.38 -2.26
N ASN A 579 -19.90 -17.82 -2.15
CA ASN A 579 -20.30 -19.08 -2.73
C ASN A 579 -19.99 -18.92 -4.22
N ALA A 580 -18.81 -19.39 -4.64
CA ALA A 580 -18.33 -19.43 -6.02
C ALA A 580 -19.12 -20.49 -6.82
N ASN A 581 -20.38 -20.65 -6.47
CA ASN A 581 -21.37 -21.56 -6.99
C ASN A 581 -22.81 -21.09 -6.67
N SER A 582 -23.02 -19.96 -5.96
CA SER A 582 -24.40 -19.48 -5.77
C SER A 582 -24.94 -19.05 -7.10
N THR A 583 -25.90 -19.84 -7.58
CA THR A 583 -26.57 -19.57 -8.84
C THR A 583 -27.32 -18.26 -8.67
N LYS A 584 -27.10 -17.25 -9.52
CA LYS A 584 -27.73 -15.93 -9.34
C LYS A 584 -28.88 -15.73 -10.31
N LEU A 585 -29.99 -15.19 -9.82
CA LEU A 585 -31.06 -14.62 -10.61
C LEU A 585 -30.99 -13.11 -10.44
N LEU A 586 -30.85 -12.36 -11.54
CA LEU A 586 -30.89 -10.90 -11.51
C LEU A 586 -32.22 -10.41 -12.08
N LEU A 587 -33.05 -9.82 -11.23
CA LEU A 587 -34.37 -9.31 -11.58
C LEU A 587 -34.31 -7.78 -11.68
N PHE A 588 -34.58 -7.22 -12.85
CA PHE A 588 -34.65 -5.77 -13.04
C PHE A 588 -35.92 -5.36 -13.78
N GLY A 589 -36.43 -4.20 -13.40
CA GLY A 589 -37.68 -3.68 -13.88
C GLY A 589 -38.07 -2.40 -13.16
N ASP A 590 -39.35 -2.04 -13.27
CA ASP A 590 -39.91 -0.83 -12.68
C ASP A 590 -40.47 -1.08 -11.27
N SER A 591 -41.49 -0.31 -10.90
CA SER A 591 -42.23 -0.42 -9.65
C SER A 591 -42.82 -1.82 -9.41
N LEU A 592 -43.21 -2.56 -10.46
CA LEU A 592 -43.73 -3.93 -10.32
C LEU A 592 -42.66 -4.91 -9.84
N THR A 593 -41.39 -4.64 -10.16
CA THR A 593 -40.25 -5.41 -9.64
C THR A 593 -39.84 -4.91 -8.25
N GLU A 594 -39.88 -3.60 -8.01
CA GLU A 594 -39.53 -3.01 -6.70
C GLU A 594 -40.53 -3.44 -5.61
N GLU A 595 -41.83 -3.22 -5.81
CA GLU A 595 -42.88 -3.63 -4.87
C GLU A 595 -43.02 -5.14 -4.75
N GLY A 596 -42.56 -5.89 -5.76
CA GLY A 596 -42.44 -7.34 -5.69
C GLY A 596 -41.54 -7.81 -4.54
N THR A 597 -40.72 -6.94 -3.94
CA THR A 597 -39.92 -7.24 -2.75
C THR A 597 -40.66 -7.05 -1.43
N ASP A 598 -41.84 -6.42 -1.42
CA ASP A 598 -42.58 -6.12 -0.19
C ASP A 598 -43.34 -7.36 0.33
N PRO A 599 -42.95 -7.93 1.48
CA PRO A 599 -43.63 -9.09 2.04
C PRO A 599 -45.06 -8.78 2.50
N ARG A 600 -45.42 -7.51 2.76
CA ARG A 600 -46.79 -7.10 3.14
C ARG A 600 -47.76 -7.23 1.97
N LEU A 601 -47.26 -7.12 0.75
CA LEU A 601 -48.01 -7.35 -0.48
C LEU A 601 -47.90 -8.80 -0.94
N GLY A 602 -47.24 -9.69 -0.18
CA GLY A 602 -46.91 -11.04 -0.65
C GLY A 602 -46.11 -11.01 -1.94
N GLY A 603 -45.17 -10.07 -2.07
CA GLY A 603 -44.46 -9.76 -3.31
C GLY A 603 -43.88 -10.97 -4.06
N TRP A 604 -43.99 -10.99 -5.38
CA TRP A 604 -43.52 -12.15 -6.18
C TRP A 604 -42.00 -12.37 -6.07
N VAL A 605 -41.22 -11.30 -5.86
CA VAL A 605 -39.77 -11.38 -5.66
C VAL A 605 -39.44 -11.96 -4.28
N CYS A 606 -40.16 -11.55 -3.23
CA CYS A 606 -39.94 -12.14 -1.90
C CYS A 606 -40.32 -13.63 -1.87
N GLN A 607 -41.34 -14.03 -2.64
CA GLN A 607 -41.69 -15.44 -2.84
C GLN A 607 -40.59 -16.21 -3.57
N LEU A 608 -39.95 -15.65 -4.61
CA LEU A 608 -38.78 -16.25 -5.25
C LEU A 608 -37.57 -16.36 -4.31
N GLN A 609 -37.27 -15.31 -3.56
CA GLN A 609 -36.22 -15.31 -2.53
C GLN A 609 -36.45 -16.41 -1.50
N HIS A 610 -37.70 -16.58 -1.05
CA HIS A 610 -38.07 -17.66 -0.16
C HIS A 610 -37.91 -19.04 -0.84
N ARG A 611 -38.43 -19.20 -2.06
CA ARG A 611 -38.43 -20.47 -2.81
C ARG A 611 -37.03 -20.99 -3.13
N TYR A 612 -36.08 -20.09 -3.38
CA TYR A 612 -34.70 -20.43 -3.72
C TYR A 612 -33.70 -20.22 -2.57
N THR A 613 -34.22 -20.09 -1.34
CA THR A 613 -33.38 -20.10 -0.14
C THR A 613 -32.52 -21.37 -0.12
N ARG A 614 -31.19 -21.19 -0.02
CA ARG A 614 -30.14 -22.25 -0.04
C ARG A 614 -29.87 -22.89 -1.41
N SER A 615 -30.39 -22.34 -2.50
CA SER A 615 -30.12 -22.85 -3.85
C SER A 615 -29.77 -21.79 -4.90
N ALA A 616 -30.22 -20.55 -4.71
CA ALA A 616 -29.86 -19.44 -5.58
C ALA A 616 -29.99 -18.07 -4.88
N ASP A 617 -29.14 -17.12 -5.28
CA ASP A 617 -29.25 -15.73 -4.87
C ASP A 617 -30.19 -14.97 -5.81
N VAL A 618 -31.26 -14.38 -5.28
CA VAL A 618 -32.17 -13.52 -6.04
C VAL A 618 -31.79 -12.06 -5.80
N VAL A 619 -31.09 -11.48 -6.78
CA VAL A 619 -30.59 -10.10 -6.78
C VAL A 619 -31.60 -9.20 -7.49
N VAL A 620 -31.97 -8.08 -6.88
CA VAL A 620 -33.07 -7.23 -7.37
C VAL A 620 -32.56 -5.84 -7.72
N ARG A 621 -33.09 -5.29 -8.81
CA ARG A 621 -32.93 -3.90 -9.30
C ARG A 621 -34.28 -3.41 -9.84
N GLY A 622 -35.29 -3.39 -8.98
CA GLY A 622 -36.56 -2.70 -9.24
C GLY A 622 -36.37 -1.21 -9.04
N LEU A 623 -36.87 -0.41 -9.97
CA LEU A 623 -36.70 1.04 -9.98
C LEU A 623 -38.06 1.72 -10.22
N TYR A 624 -38.71 2.13 -9.14
CA TYR A 624 -40.05 2.73 -9.17
C TYR A 624 -40.13 3.91 -10.15
N GLY A 625 -41.14 3.89 -11.02
CA GLY A 625 -41.40 4.95 -12.00
C GLY A 625 -40.46 4.98 -13.21
N TYR A 626 -39.56 4.00 -13.39
CA TYR A 626 -38.70 3.95 -14.56
C TYR A 626 -39.46 3.44 -15.78
N ASN A 627 -39.38 4.17 -16.89
CA ASN A 627 -39.67 3.65 -18.23
C ASN A 627 -38.37 3.19 -18.91
N THR A 628 -38.46 2.59 -20.10
CA THR A 628 -37.27 2.07 -20.78
C THR A 628 -36.24 3.13 -21.16
N GLU A 629 -36.67 4.38 -21.44
CA GLU A 629 -35.77 5.47 -21.82
C GLU A 629 -34.89 5.89 -20.64
N VAL A 630 -35.50 6.14 -19.48
CA VAL A 630 -34.79 6.48 -18.24
C VAL A 630 -33.89 5.31 -17.82
N PHE A 631 -34.37 4.08 -17.95
CA PHE A 631 -33.59 2.89 -17.64
C PHE A 631 -32.31 2.78 -18.49
N VAL A 632 -32.42 2.97 -19.81
CA VAL A 632 -31.27 2.97 -20.72
C VAL A 632 -30.26 4.06 -20.37
N GLN A 633 -30.73 5.26 -19.99
CA GLN A 633 -29.86 6.40 -19.71
C GLN A 633 -29.17 6.29 -18.35
N HIS A 634 -29.86 5.80 -17.32
CA HIS A 634 -29.40 5.91 -15.93
C HIS A 634 -29.09 4.56 -15.27
N ALA A 635 -29.87 3.52 -15.53
CA ALA A 635 -29.70 2.21 -14.89
C ALA A 635 -28.73 1.32 -15.65
N LEU A 636 -28.87 1.24 -16.98
CA LEU A 636 -28.12 0.33 -17.83
C LEU A 636 -26.59 0.50 -17.71
N PRO A 637 -26.00 1.71 -17.63
CA PRO A 637 -24.56 1.86 -17.42
C PRO A 637 -24.08 1.26 -16.10
N SER A 638 -24.90 1.29 -15.05
CA SER A 638 -24.55 0.66 -13.77
C SER A 638 -24.69 -0.85 -13.84
N ILE A 639 -25.72 -1.36 -14.50
CA ILE A 639 -25.91 -2.79 -14.71
C ILE A 639 -24.76 -3.39 -15.52
N LYS A 640 -24.30 -2.71 -16.59
CA LYS A 640 -23.12 -3.15 -17.36
C LYS A 640 -21.87 -3.25 -16.47
N ARG A 641 -21.66 -2.28 -15.57
CA ARG A 641 -20.54 -2.32 -14.60
C ARG A 641 -20.70 -3.47 -13.60
N ASP A 642 -21.91 -3.69 -13.09
CA ASP A 642 -22.19 -4.79 -12.17
C ASP A 642 -21.90 -6.14 -12.84
N LEU A 643 -22.45 -6.38 -14.04
CA LEU A 643 -22.22 -7.61 -14.81
C LEU A 643 -20.73 -7.84 -15.12
N ALA A 644 -20.02 -6.81 -15.55
CA ALA A 644 -18.57 -6.89 -15.82
C ALA A 644 -17.72 -7.13 -14.56
N ALA A 645 -18.22 -6.76 -13.38
CA ALA A 645 -17.53 -6.93 -12.10
C ALA A 645 -17.83 -8.27 -11.41
N TRP A 646 -18.90 -8.97 -11.81
CA TRP A 646 -19.26 -10.25 -11.22
C TRP A 646 -18.31 -11.36 -11.69
N SER A 647 -17.84 -12.19 -10.76
CA SER A 647 -16.94 -13.32 -11.09
C SER A 647 -17.62 -14.41 -11.92
N GLU A 648 -18.93 -14.56 -11.74
CA GLU A 648 -19.80 -15.37 -12.60
C GLU A 648 -21.03 -14.54 -12.97
N PRO A 649 -21.45 -14.54 -14.26
CA PRO A 649 -22.68 -13.88 -14.67
C PRO A 649 -23.90 -14.51 -14.00
N PRO A 650 -25.03 -13.79 -13.88
CA PRO A 650 -26.27 -14.40 -13.45
C PRO A 650 -26.67 -15.55 -14.38
N ALA A 651 -27.21 -16.63 -13.81
CA ALA A 651 -27.71 -17.76 -14.58
C ALA A 651 -29.02 -17.41 -15.30
N LEU A 652 -29.83 -16.54 -14.68
CA LEU A 652 -31.07 -16.02 -15.26
C LEU A 652 -31.20 -14.53 -14.99
N MET A 653 -31.66 -13.81 -16.00
CA MET A 653 -31.98 -12.39 -15.96
C MET A 653 -33.42 -12.18 -16.38
N THR A 654 -34.20 -11.48 -15.55
CA THR A 654 -35.56 -11.04 -15.94
C THR A 654 -35.58 -9.54 -16.20
N LEU A 655 -36.20 -9.15 -17.31
CA LEU A 655 -36.48 -7.75 -17.63
C LEU A 655 -37.99 -7.51 -17.69
N TRP A 656 -38.50 -6.67 -16.79
CA TRP A 656 -39.91 -6.31 -16.75
C TRP A 656 -40.08 -4.78 -16.78
N LEU A 657 -40.20 -4.25 -17.99
CA LEU A 657 -40.44 -2.83 -18.28
C LEU A 657 -41.46 -2.70 -19.42
N GLY A 658 -42.08 -1.53 -19.51
CA GLY A 658 -43.07 -1.19 -20.53
C GLY A 658 -44.44 -0.84 -19.96
N GLY A 659 -44.68 -1.10 -18.68
CA GLY A 659 -45.90 -0.66 -17.98
C GLY A 659 -45.95 0.87 -17.91
N ASN A 660 -44.86 1.50 -17.47
CA ASN A 660 -44.74 2.96 -17.46
C ASN A 660 -44.68 3.56 -18.88
N ASP A 661 -44.00 2.89 -19.81
CA ASP A 661 -43.88 3.33 -21.20
C ASP A 661 -45.24 3.46 -21.92
N SER A 662 -46.23 2.64 -21.52
CA SER A 662 -47.60 2.65 -22.07
C SER A 662 -48.51 3.74 -21.51
N ALA A 663 -48.00 4.63 -20.66
CA ALA A 663 -48.76 5.77 -20.16
C ALA A 663 -49.39 6.56 -21.32
N LEU A 664 -50.63 6.98 -21.16
CA LEU A 664 -51.38 7.76 -22.12
C LEU A 664 -51.05 9.25 -21.96
N LEU A 665 -50.84 9.93 -23.09
CA LEU A 665 -50.61 11.38 -23.12
C LEU A 665 -51.79 12.20 -22.57
N SER A 666 -52.96 11.58 -22.39
CA SER A 666 -54.16 12.21 -21.87
C SER A 666 -54.20 12.35 -20.35
N GLY A 667 -53.47 11.53 -19.61
CA GLY A 667 -53.59 11.45 -18.15
C GLY A 667 -52.42 12.05 -17.38
N PHE A 668 -52.49 12.01 -16.05
CA PHE A 668 -51.53 12.71 -15.18
C PHE A 668 -50.12 12.09 -15.17
N GLU A 669 -49.99 10.81 -15.52
CA GLU A 669 -48.68 10.13 -15.68
C GLU A 669 -48.10 10.23 -17.10
N ALA A 670 -48.58 11.15 -17.94
CA ALA A 670 -48.11 11.32 -19.33
C ALA A 670 -46.58 11.49 -19.47
N ALA A 671 -45.89 11.94 -18.42
CA ALA A 671 -44.42 12.08 -18.39
C ALA A 671 -43.68 10.73 -18.49
N LEU A 672 -44.35 9.62 -18.16
CA LEU A 672 -43.78 8.27 -18.25
C LEU A 672 -43.84 7.70 -19.67
N HIS A 673 -44.64 8.28 -20.56
CA HIS A 673 -44.87 7.77 -21.90
C HIS A 673 -43.58 7.69 -22.72
N VAL A 674 -43.34 6.52 -23.34
CA VAL A 674 -42.28 6.32 -24.33
C VAL A 674 -42.93 5.82 -25.61
N PRO A 675 -42.80 6.52 -26.76
CA PRO A 675 -43.40 6.06 -28.01
C PRO A 675 -43.01 4.62 -28.34
N ILE A 676 -43.96 3.81 -28.82
CA ILE A 676 -43.77 2.36 -29.02
C ILE A 676 -42.53 2.01 -29.89
N ALA A 677 -42.20 2.85 -30.87
CA ALA A 677 -40.99 2.69 -31.68
C ALA A 677 -39.70 2.84 -30.85
N GLN A 678 -39.67 3.80 -29.91
CA GLN A 678 -38.55 4.02 -29.01
C GLN A 678 -38.47 2.93 -27.94
N TYR A 679 -39.61 2.48 -27.40
CA TYR A 679 -39.69 1.34 -26.48
C TYR A 679 -39.00 0.09 -27.07
N ARG A 680 -39.29 -0.23 -28.33
CA ARG A 680 -38.65 -1.36 -29.04
C ARG A 680 -37.13 -1.18 -29.15
N VAL A 681 -36.67 0.01 -29.52
CA VAL A 681 -35.22 0.33 -29.59
C VAL A 681 -34.57 0.16 -28.24
N ASN A 682 -35.21 0.64 -27.17
CA ASN A 682 -34.68 0.57 -25.81
C ASN A 682 -34.62 -0.89 -25.32
N LEU A 683 -35.65 -1.70 -25.56
CA LEU A 683 -35.63 -3.13 -25.24
C LEU A 683 -34.45 -3.84 -25.91
N ARG A 684 -34.25 -3.63 -27.23
CA ARG A 684 -33.10 -4.21 -27.95
C ARG A 684 -31.79 -3.79 -27.32
N ARG A 685 -31.62 -2.51 -26.99
CA ARG A 685 -30.39 -1.98 -26.38
C ARG A 685 -30.10 -2.61 -25.02
N ILE A 686 -31.12 -2.78 -24.18
CA ILE A 686 -30.97 -3.41 -22.87
C ILE A 686 -30.59 -4.88 -23.04
N VAL A 687 -31.32 -5.63 -23.87
CA VAL A 687 -31.07 -7.07 -24.09
C VAL A 687 -29.70 -7.32 -24.71
N GLN A 688 -29.32 -6.55 -25.73
CA GLN A 688 -28.00 -6.67 -26.37
C GLN A 688 -26.87 -6.35 -25.39
N ALA A 689 -27.02 -5.31 -24.56
CA ALA A 689 -26.02 -5.00 -23.53
C ALA A 689 -25.86 -6.15 -22.53
N VAL A 690 -26.95 -6.85 -22.19
CA VAL A 690 -26.87 -8.05 -21.34
C VAL A 690 -26.19 -9.19 -22.07
N GLN A 691 -26.57 -9.48 -23.32
CA GLN A 691 -25.94 -10.55 -24.12
C GLN A 691 -24.44 -10.29 -24.36
N GLU A 692 -24.02 -9.03 -24.47
CA GLU A 692 -22.62 -8.63 -24.59
C GLU A 692 -21.82 -8.88 -23.30
N GLU A 693 -22.34 -8.46 -22.15
CA GLU A 693 -21.62 -8.51 -20.87
C GLU A 693 -21.77 -9.87 -20.16
N ALA A 694 -22.84 -10.62 -20.45
CA ALA A 694 -23.18 -11.90 -19.83
C ALA A 694 -23.75 -12.88 -20.88
N PRO A 695 -22.93 -13.37 -21.84
CA PRO A 695 -23.40 -14.16 -22.97
C PRO A 695 -24.04 -15.50 -22.59
N GLU A 696 -23.71 -16.04 -21.42
CA GLU A 696 -24.22 -17.32 -20.91
C GLU A 696 -25.50 -17.15 -20.07
N ALA A 697 -25.94 -15.92 -19.80
CA ALA A 697 -27.13 -15.67 -18.99
C ALA A 697 -28.40 -15.97 -19.79
N ALA A 698 -29.30 -16.78 -19.22
CA ALA A 698 -30.65 -16.89 -19.75
C ALA A 698 -31.40 -15.56 -19.57
N ILE A 699 -32.16 -15.12 -20.57
CA ILE A 699 -32.94 -13.89 -20.51
C ILE A 699 -34.42 -14.22 -20.65
N LEU A 700 -35.22 -13.75 -19.69
CA LEU A 700 -36.68 -13.82 -19.70
C LEU A 700 -37.25 -12.40 -19.71
N LEU A 701 -37.84 -11.99 -20.84
CA LEU A 701 -38.66 -10.78 -20.89
C LEU A 701 -40.02 -11.06 -20.25
N ILE A 702 -40.59 -10.08 -19.57
CA ILE A 702 -41.96 -10.14 -19.06
C ILE A 702 -42.73 -9.00 -19.68
N THR A 703 -43.85 -9.31 -20.35
CA THR A 703 -44.68 -8.26 -20.96
C THR A 703 -45.31 -7.37 -19.88
N PRO A 704 -45.56 -6.08 -20.15
CA PRO A 704 -46.41 -5.25 -19.30
C PRO A 704 -47.74 -5.94 -18.96
N PRO A 705 -48.25 -5.85 -17.72
CA PRO A 705 -49.46 -6.56 -17.31
C PRO A 705 -50.72 -5.91 -17.89
N ALA A 706 -51.85 -6.61 -17.81
CA ALA A 706 -53.16 -5.99 -18.06
C ALA A 706 -53.44 -4.90 -17.02
N VAL A 707 -54.10 -3.81 -17.44
CA VAL A 707 -54.46 -2.68 -16.56
C VAL A 707 -55.96 -2.73 -16.25
N ASN A 708 -56.36 -2.28 -15.06
CA ASN A 708 -57.77 -2.13 -14.70
C ASN A 708 -58.23 -0.69 -14.99
N ASP A 709 -58.81 -0.48 -16.18
CA ASP A 709 -59.26 0.83 -16.65
C ASP A 709 -60.26 1.50 -15.70
N LEU A 710 -61.14 0.72 -15.04
CA LEU A 710 -62.13 1.27 -14.11
C LEU A 710 -61.46 1.91 -12.89
N VAL A 711 -60.53 1.19 -12.26
CA VAL A 711 -59.81 1.71 -11.09
C VAL A 711 -58.91 2.88 -11.48
N ARG A 712 -58.26 2.84 -12.66
CA ARG A 712 -57.47 3.98 -13.14
C ARG A 712 -58.34 5.21 -13.38
N LEU A 713 -59.56 5.03 -13.90
CA LEU A 713 -60.51 6.13 -14.10
C LEU A 713 -61.01 6.71 -12.77
N GLU A 714 -61.24 5.86 -11.75
CA GLU A 714 -61.63 6.30 -10.40
C GLU A 714 -60.55 7.14 -9.71
N LEU A 715 -59.27 6.85 -9.97
CA LEU A 715 -58.13 7.62 -9.46
C LEU A 715 -57.89 8.93 -10.23
N SER A 716 -58.53 9.10 -11.39
CA SER A 716 -58.33 10.27 -12.25
C SER A 716 -59.18 11.46 -11.82
N ALA A 717 -58.54 12.53 -11.35
CA ALA A 717 -59.20 13.77 -10.95
C ALA A 717 -59.91 14.52 -12.11
N ASP A 718 -59.44 14.37 -13.35
CA ASP A 718 -59.98 15.05 -14.54
C ASP A 718 -60.77 14.12 -15.48
N GLY A 719 -61.08 12.90 -15.03
CA GLY A 719 -61.80 11.88 -15.80
C GLY A 719 -61.06 11.32 -17.03
N LYS A 720 -59.74 11.48 -17.13
CA LYS A 720 -58.93 10.94 -18.22
C LYS A 720 -58.03 9.81 -17.74
N LEU A 721 -58.03 8.72 -18.49
CA LEU A 721 -57.08 7.63 -18.26
C LEU A 721 -55.65 8.10 -18.54
N ASP A 722 -54.77 7.75 -17.61
CA ASP A 722 -53.32 7.82 -17.69
C ASP A 722 -52.69 6.47 -18.08
N PHE A 723 -53.39 5.35 -17.84
CA PHE A 723 -53.09 4.05 -18.43
C PHE A 723 -54.38 3.38 -18.88
N SER A 724 -54.30 2.59 -19.94
CA SER A 724 -55.39 1.71 -20.35
C SER A 724 -54.89 0.31 -20.67
N ASN A 725 -55.77 -0.66 -20.53
CA ASN A 725 -55.54 -2.05 -20.89
C ASN A 725 -55.28 -2.18 -22.39
N ALA A 726 -56.02 -1.43 -23.21
CA ALA A 726 -55.80 -1.37 -24.65
C ALA A 726 -54.42 -0.79 -25.01
N GLY A 727 -54.02 0.32 -24.38
CA GLY A 727 -52.71 0.93 -24.62
C GLY A 727 -51.57 0.00 -24.19
N THR A 728 -51.71 -0.64 -23.03
CA THR A 728 -50.69 -1.57 -22.52
C THR A 728 -50.59 -2.85 -23.36
N ALA A 729 -51.69 -3.30 -23.98
CA ALA A 729 -51.69 -4.41 -24.92
C ALA A 729 -50.78 -4.18 -26.13
N GLU A 730 -50.68 -2.94 -26.63
CA GLU A 730 -49.77 -2.61 -27.75
C GLU A 730 -48.30 -2.81 -27.36
N TYR A 731 -47.92 -2.42 -26.14
CA TYR A 731 -46.56 -2.57 -25.61
C TYR A 731 -46.27 -4.03 -25.26
N ALA A 732 -47.25 -4.78 -24.74
CA ALA A 732 -47.14 -6.22 -24.56
C ALA A 732 -46.88 -6.93 -25.90
N HIS A 733 -47.63 -6.59 -26.94
CA HIS A 733 -47.41 -7.15 -28.28
C HIS A 733 -46.03 -6.79 -28.84
N ALA A 734 -45.59 -5.52 -28.68
CA ALA A 734 -44.25 -5.11 -29.06
C ALA A 734 -43.16 -5.90 -28.33
N CYS A 735 -43.31 -6.11 -27.01
CA CYS A 735 -42.36 -6.90 -26.22
C CYS A 735 -42.25 -8.35 -26.73
N LEU A 736 -43.38 -8.98 -27.08
CA LEU A 736 -43.40 -10.33 -27.66
C LEU A 736 -42.64 -10.41 -28.99
N GLU A 737 -42.87 -9.45 -29.89
CA GLU A 737 -42.18 -9.40 -31.19
C GLU A 737 -40.67 -9.15 -31.02
N GLU A 738 -40.27 -8.24 -30.12
CA GLU A 738 -38.86 -7.98 -29.86
C GLU A 738 -38.16 -9.18 -29.22
N ALA A 739 -38.81 -9.89 -28.31
CA ALA A 739 -38.29 -11.13 -27.73
C ALA A 739 -37.98 -12.16 -28.83
N GLN A 740 -38.92 -12.34 -29.77
CA GLN A 740 -38.75 -13.25 -30.90
C GLN A 740 -37.58 -12.81 -31.82
N GLN A 741 -37.47 -11.52 -32.13
CA GLN A 741 -36.39 -10.98 -32.97
C GLN A 741 -35.01 -11.11 -32.33
N LEU A 742 -34.93 -10.94 -31.00
CA LEU A 742 -33.69 -11.03 -30.23
C LEU A 742 -33.31 -12.48 -29.86
N GLY A 743 -34.20 -13.44 -30.10
CA GLY A 743 -33.98 -14.85 -29.76
C GLY A 743 -33.97 -15.12 -28.25
N VAL A 744 -34.73 -14.36 -27.46
CA VAL A 744 -34.84 -14.52 -26.01
C VAL A 744 -36.23 -15.01 -25.61
N SER A 745 -36.34 -15.66 -24.45
CA SER A 745 -37.63 -16.15 -23.95
C SER A 745 -38.49 -15.01 -23.42
N VAL A 746 -39.81 -15.17 -23.45
CA VAL A 746 -40.77 -14.17 -22.98
C VAL A 746 -41.95 -14.80 -22.25
N LEU A 747 -42.33 -14.20 -21.11
CA LEU A 747 -43.57 -14.47 -20.41
C LEU A 747 -44.63 -13.45 -20.86
N ASP A 748 -45.63 -13.93 -21.61
CA ASP A 748 -46.84 -13.17 -21.96
C ASP A 748 -47.75 -13.03 -20.74
N LEU A 749 -47.37 -12.16 -19.80
CA LEU A 749 -48.14 -11.90 -18.60
C LEU A 749 -49.46 -11.18 -18.93
N HIS A 750 -49.46 -10.30 -19.93
CA HIS A 750 -50.68 -9.61 -20.37
C HIS A 750 -51.74 -10.61 -20.84
N GLY A 751 -51.37 -11.52 -21.74
CA GLY A 751 -52.23 -12.59 -22.22
C GLY A 751 -52.57 -13.59 -21.12
N ALA A 752 -51.64 -13.90 -20.21
CA ALA A 752 -51.93 -14.76 -19.06
C ALA A 752 -53.01 -14.16 -18.14
N MET A 753 -52.99 -12.85 -17.88
CA MET A 753 -54.02 -12.17 -17.11
C MET A 753 -55.38 -12.16 -17.84
N HIS A 754 -55.40 -12.06 -19.16
CA HIS A 754 -56.64 -12.14 -19.96
C HIS A 754 -57.26 -13.54 -20.03
N LYS A 755 -56.53 -14.58 -19.61
CA LYS A 755 -57.09 -15.93 -19.45
C LYS A 755 -57.83 -16.11 -18.11
N LEU A 756 -57.68 -15.18 -17.17
CA LEU A 756 -58.48 -15.16 -15.94
C LEU A 756 -59.91 -14.68 -16.25
N ALA A 757 -60.87 -15.10 -15.44
CA ALA A 757 -62.19 -14.47 -15.47
C ALA A 757 -62.04 -12.97 -15.14
N GLU A 758 -62.82 -12.12 -15.78
CA GLU A 758 -62.67 -10.67 -15.67
C GLU A 758 -62.71 -10.19 -14.20
N GLU A 759 -63.66 -10.68 -13.41
CA GLU A 759 -63.76 -10.38 -11.97
C GLU A 759 -62.48 -10.75 -11.20
N GLN A 760 -61.81 -11.85 -11.56
CA GLN A 760 -60.57 -12.28 -10.92
C GLN A 760 -59.39 -11.40 -11.33
N ARG A 761 -59.32 -11.02 -12.61
CA ARG A 761 -58.29 -10.14 -13.15
C ARG A 761 -58.34 -8.76 -12.48
N LEU A 762 -59.53 -8.17 -12.36
CA LEU A 762 -59.73 -6.81 -11.86
C LEU A 762 -59.35 -6.66 -10.39
N VAL A 763 -59.45 -7.73 -9.59
CA VAL A 763 -59.09 -7.72 -8.15
C VAL A 763 -57.63 -8.09 -7.87
N CYS A 764 -56.79 -8.30 -8.89
CA CYS A 764 -55.35 -8.57 -8.70
C CYS A 764 -54.54 -7.30 -8.40
N GLN A 765 -55.09 -6.13 -8.70
CA GLN A 765 -54.41 -4.84 -8.58
C GLN A 765 -55.08 -3.98 -7.50
N TYR A 766 -54.31 -3.16 -6.79
CA TYR A 766 -54.86 -2.28 -5.76
C TYR A 766 -55.13 -0.85 -6.25
N ASP A 767 -54.40 -0.38 -7.27
CA ASP A 767 -54.58 0.92 -7.92
C ASP A 767 -54.85 0.79 -9.42
N GLY A 768 -55.12 -0.44 -9.88
CA GLY A 768 -55.35 -0.79 -11.28
C GLY A 768 -54.09 -0.98 -12.12
N LEU A 769 -52.89 -0.83 -11.54
CA LEU A 769 -51.62 -1.14 -12.19
C LEU A 769 -50.76 -2.08 -11.33
N HIS A 770 -50.52 -1.72 -10.07
CA HIS A 770 -49.69 -2.44 -9.12
C HIS A 770 -50.46 -3.57 -8.42
N PHE A 771 -49.75 -4.65 -8.14
CA PHE A 771 -50.34 -5.90 -7.65
C PHE A 771 -50.53 -5.91 -6.13
N ASN A 772 -51.70 -6.39 -5.70
CA ASN A 772 -51.89 -6.81 -4.31
C ASN A 772 -51.40 -8.25 -4.10
N ALA A 773 -51.67 -8.84 -2.93
CA ALA A 773 -51.26 -10.22 -2.62
C ALA A 773 -51.73 -11.29 -3.61
N LYS A 774 -52.94 -11.16 -4.16
CA LYS A 774 -53.46 -12.10 -5.17
C LYS A 774 -52.72 -11.93 -6.50
N GLY A 775 -52.50 -10.68 -6.92
CA GLY A 775 -51.73 -10.38 -8.13
C GLY A 775 -50.29 -10.88 -8.05
N ASN A 776 -49.60 -10.61 -6.94
CA ASN A 776 -48.22 -11.06 -6.75
C ASN A 776 -48.09 -12.59 -6.71
N ALA A 777 -49.04 -13.30 -6.08
CA ALA A 777 -49.09 -14.76 -6.12
C ALA A 777 -49.25 -15.28 -7.55
N PHE A 778 -50.15 -14.68 -8.34
CA PHE A 778 -50.33 -15.04 -9.75
C PHE A 778 -49.05 -14.80 -10.57
N VAL A 779 -48.39 -13.65 -10.39
CA VAL A 779 -47.12 -13.34 -11.07
C VAL A 779 -46.04 -14.36 -10.71
N PHE A 780 -45.88 -14.67 -9.42
CA PHE A 780 -44.92 -15.67 -8.94
C PHE A 780 -45.14 -17.03 -9.62
N GLU A 781 -46.37 -17.53 -9.66
CA GLU A 781 -46.70 -18.79 -10.34
C GLU A 781 -46.37 -18.76 -11.83
N LYS A 782 -46.66 -17.65 -12.53
CA LYS A 782 -46.37 -17.52 -13.96
C LYS A 782 -44.89 -17.39 -14.25
N VAL A 783 -44.13 -16.70 -13.42
CA VAL A 783 -42.66 -16.62 -13.53
C VAL A 783 -42.04 -17.99 -13.31
N LEU A 784 -42.45 -18.74 -12.27
CA LEU A 784 -41.96 -20.11 -12.06
C LEU A 784 -42.27 -21.02 -13.25
N ALA A 785 -43.51 -21.02 -13.72
CA ALA A 785 -43.91 -21.83 -14.87
C ALA A 785 -43.13 -21.45 -16.15
N ALA A 786 -42.82 -20.16 -16.35
CA ALA A 786 -41.99 -19.71 -17.47
C ALA A 786 -40.53 -20.19 -17.33
N ILE A 787 -39.96 -20.15 -16.12
CA ILE A 787 -38.61 -20.67 -15.85
C ILE A 787 -38.54 -22.18 -16.14
N GLU A 788 -39.53 -22.95 -15.67
CA GLU A 788 -39.61 -24.39 -15.91
C GLU A 788 -39.79 -24.73 -17.40
N LEU A 789 -40.64 -23.98 -18.11
CA LEU A 789 -40.94 -24.20 -19.52
C LEU A 789 -39.77 -23.85 -20.42
N HIS A 790 -39.15 -22.68 -20.23
CA HIS A 790 -38.14 -22.15 -21.13
C HIS A 790 -36.71 -22.53 -20.73
N PHE A 791 -36.47 -22.81 -19.44
CA PHE A 791 -35.15 -23.10 -18.91
C PHE A 791 -35.14 -24.32 -17.96
N PRO A 792 -35.59 -25.51 -18.41
CA PRO A 792 -35.79 -26.67 -17.54
C PRO A 792 -34.51 -27.14 -16.81
N ALA A 793 -33.34 -26.97 -17.43
CA ALA A 793 -32.06 -27.26 -16.78
C ALA A 793 -31.74 -26.27 -15.64
N LEU A 794 -32.05 -24.98 -15.82
CA LEU A 794 -31.89 -23.97 -14.78
C LEU A 794 -32.91 -24.17 -13.66
N ALA A 795 -34.18 -24.47 -13.98
CA ALA A 795 -35.20 -24.79 -12.99
C ALA A 795 -34.74 -25.94 -12.06
N LYS A 796 -34.23 -27.03 -12.65
CA LYS A 796 -33.67 -28.15 -11.87
C LYS A 796 -32.47 -27.74 -11.01
N ARG A 797 -31.62 -26.85 -11.51
CA ARG A 797 -30.47 -26.31 -10.77
C ARG A 797 -30.94 -25.46 -9.58
N PHE A 798 -31.91 -24.57 -9.78
CA PHE A 798 -32.50 -23.74 -8.72
C PHE A 798 -33.23 -24.55 -7.64
N ASP A 799 -33.62 -25.79 -7.92
CA ASP A 799 -34.26 -26.69 -6.96
C ASP A 799 -33.31 -27.58 -6.19
N THR A 800 -32.00 -27.48 -6.47
CA THR A 800 -30.98 -28.27 -5.77
C THR A 800 -30.35 -27.43 -4.67
N TRP A 801 -30.44 -27.89 -3.41
CA TRP A 801 -29.75 -27.21 -2.30
C TRP A 801 -28.23 -27.32 -2.44
N GLU A 802 -27.54 -26.19 -2.26
CA GLU A 802 -26.08 -26.10 -2.32
C GLU A 802 -25.40 -26.86 -1.17
N HIS A 803 -26.11 -27.00 -0.04
CA HIS A 803 -25.64 -27.73 1.13
C HIS A 803 -26.49 -28.99 1.38
N PRO A 804 -25.85 -30.14 1.64
CA PRO A 804 -26.57 -31.36 1.96
C PRO A 804 -27.45 -31.17 3.20
N ASP A 805 -28.59 -31.84 3.20
CA ASP A 805 -29.48 -31.84 4.35
C ASP A 805 -28.76 -32.33 5.60
N TYR A 806 -29.10 -31.77 6.77
CA TYR A 806 -28.44 -32.09 8.02
C TYR A 806 -28.56 -33.59 8.37
N LEU A 807 -29.65 -34.27 7.98
CA LEU A 807 -29.82 -35.72 8.14
C LEU A 807 -28.83 -36.52 7.28
N THR A 808 -28.45 -35.99 6.11
CA THR A 808 -27.42 -36.61 5.26
C THR A 808 -26.03 -36.48 5.90
N LEU A 809 -25.79 -35.39 6.62
CA LEU A 809 -24.54 -35.14 7.34
C LEU A 809 -24.44 -35.99 8.62
N THR A 810 -25.53 -36.13 9.38
CA THR A 810 -25.56 -36.93 10.62
C THR A 810 -25.57 -38.44 10.33
N ALA A 811 -26.21 -38.91 9.25
CA ALA A 811 -26.13 -40.31 8.84
C ALA A 811 -24.72 -40.76 8.44
N ARG A 812 -23.85 -39.83 8.03
CA ARG A 812 -22.44 -40.09 7.70
C ARG A 812 -21.50 -39.98 8.91
N ASN A 813 -22.02 -39.50 10.05
CA ASN A 813 -21.22 -39.31 11.27
C ASN A 813 -22.11 -39.53 12.52
N PRO A 814 -22.26 -40.79 12.98
CA PRO A 814 -23.20 -41.16 14.04
C PRO A 814 -22.99 -40.45 15.38
N GLU A 815 -21.80 -39.87 15.61
CA GLU A 815 -21.49 -39.12 16.84
C GLU A 815 -22.19 -37.75 16.93
N LEU A 816 -22.74 -37.23 15.82
CA LEU A 816 -23.50 -35.96 15.82
C LEU A 816 -24.97 -36.13 16.26
N GLY A 817 -25.47 -37.37 16.39
CA GLY A 817 -26.87 -37.67 16.71
C GLY A 817 -27.17 -37.91 18.20
N ASN A 818 -26.16 -37.90 19.07
CA ASN A 818 -26.32 -38.08 20.51
C ASN A 818 -26.02 -36.79 21.25
N ASN A 819 -26.95 -35.83 21.18
CA ASN A 819 -27.16 -34.79 22.19
C ASN A 819 -28.63 -34.40 22.21
#